data_AF-A9VBH0-F1
#
_entry.id   AF-A9VBH0-F1
#
_cell.length_a   1.000
_cell.length_b   1.000
_cell.length_c   1.000
_cell.angle_alpha   90.00
_cell.angle_beta   90.00
_cell.angle_gamma   90.00
#
_symmetry.space_group_name_H-M   'P 1'
#
loop_
_entity.id
_entity.type
_entity.pdbx_description
1 polymer ?
#
loop_
_entity_poly.entity_id
_entity_poly.type
_entity_poly.pdbx_seq_one_letter_code
_entity_poly.pdbx_strand_id
1 'polypeptide(L)'
;MAATVATVVLLGLVALPASSGVAAIDECSNFTTCETCLFNGSSSSRRVYCGWCHSNVVYKDCAVLSPDNSIGKKCVDVRGPSFICPSEYNTDQCTADYACDYATGKCSLAPAGSGLYPDQNSCQAHCFKTPSTYLCNTTTYQCQECKSTSDPNCSDKTTACENCNPPASAKFKCDISNPESPTCKQCAINEANCSDFKTACSKCNNGPNPTPASTTTTAPGPTPPAPPTPPPTPTPPPPPQKFYSCNPTQLVCEESASGNPQSFCNATCGHFPPADLKDKTFRGVEISKRITLGEFDFNFSDSTVTLLYPNNTQGVANVTMNGQTVFTWLSGPLAGTSQNILDTEANYGPETIARYIALAPPGQDAPYTVNQAMQMPGVQVFVVFACEDWKSGSCNFSSVFDSARAQAQALVKTHLAPAVPHRRPRHLYAQPIAEVQAPADTDPCNAFTNCSECVAAAPGGDVKCGWCMGGHLHYNSSGDSPYKCAGYTNGIPHAFTCEGFRTEDCSGYSCNWTQTLPQCYKSDEGEYQDDASCEATCQPNQMASCNPLTKQCEICSQGSPNCTQTKAECDAICDLPHAKCNMQTLQCESCDISSDPDCTDTVGSCQEKCTNQTASFGECDPLTGQCIPCNPDNHEAGCVKHCNASCAFGGLYICNHTDQTCQQNLNGNMSLEACVNDCLPPNPQHGNFGCDFSNPAQPKCVAGEGNQTQTDCSRNCHAPPFAKCNYVTGQCEACNTTDPACQYTTAECAVFCHASGELLGIFRGIAINKDFTRTEWDVQFFSDGKVAFMDRATNDKYEADFSLQGNTSSGGAPITLSFHQAPANGALPVQPGDQVAGLYLTLNGEAQEMRFLYLGLGTASTPATDFDTAMSTMEFALVGCLATDGSCNFSPATIPE
;
A
#
# COMPACT_ATOMS: atom_id res chain seq x y z
N MET A 1 85.27 20.76 14.50
CA MET A 1 84.34 19.69 14.08
C MET A 1 83.01 19.92 14.78
N ALA A 2 81.92 19.84 14.02
CA ALA A 2 80.51 19.85 14.41
C ALA A 2 79.98 21.08 15.19
N ALA A 3 79.27 21.97 14.48
CA ALA A 3 78.27 22.86 15.06
C ALA A 3 76.97 22.69 14.25
N THR A 4 75.92 22.31 14.96
CA THR A 4 74.60 21.92 14.46
C THR A 4 73.80 23.16 14.05
N VAL A 5 73.28 23.18 12.82
CA VAL A 5 72.34 24.21 12.33
C VAL A 5 70.96 23.57 12.27
N ALA A 6 70.02 24.12 13.05
CA ALA A 6 68.61 23.74 13.01
C ALA A 6 67.91 24.55 11.92
N THR A 7 67.41 23.86 10.89
CA THR A 7 66.58 24.44 9.82
C THR A 7 65.12 24.37 10.23
N VAL A 8 64.50 25.52 10.45
CA VAL A 8 63.04 25.66 10.62
C VAL A 8 62.40 25.61 9.22
N VAL A 9 61.66 24.55 8.93
CA VAL A 9 60.82 24.45 7.72
C VAL A 9 59.45 25.03 8.04
N LEU A 10 59.16 26.20 7.47
CA LEU A 10 57.84 26.81 7.46
C LEU A 10 56.99 26.06 6.42
N LEU A 11 56.08 25.19 6.88
CA LEU A 11 55.03 24.59 6.05
C LEU A 11 53.89 25.59 5.90
N GLY A 12 53.82 26.26 4.74
CA GLY A 12 52.68 27.06 4.34
C GLY A 12 51.48 26.16 4.05
N LEU A 13 50.39 26.34 4.78
CA LEU A 13 49.08 25.79 4.45
C LEU A 13 48.61 26.41 3.12
N VAL A 14 48.52 25.58 2.08
CA VAL A 14 47.76 25.88 0.87
C VAL A 14 46.30 25.52 1.16
N ALA A 15 45.44 26.53 1.23
CA ALA A 15 44.00 26.33 1.31
C ALA A 15 43.50 25.72 -0.01
N LEU A 16 43.00 24.48 0.05
CA LEU A 16 42.24 23.85 -1.02
C LEU A 16 40.82 24.46 -1.06
N PRO A 17 40.27 24.81 -2.23
CA PRO A 17 38.92 25.34 -2.33
C PRO A 17 37.89 24.27 -1.91
N ALA A 18 36.92 24.71 -1.12
CA ALA A 18 35.77 23.91 -0.70
C ALA A 18 35.00 23.38 -1.93
N SER A 19 34.81 22.06 -1.98
CA SER A 19 33.92 21.40 -2.93
C SER A 19 32.47 21.58 -2.46
N SER A 20 31.69 22.34 -3.21
CA SER A 20 30.25 22.48 -3.04
C SER A 20 29.58 21.11 -3.19
N GLY A 21 28.78 20.69 -2.20
CA GLY A 21 27.94 19.50 -2.29
C GLY A 21 26.94 19.68 -3.44
N VAL A 22 27.10 18.85 -4.45
CA VAL A 22 26.24 18.77 -5.62
C VAL A 22 25.01 17.97 -5.17
N ALA A 23 23.79 18.46 -5.45
CA ALA A 23 22.56 17.67 -5.28
C ALA A 23 22.75 16.27 -5.92
N ALA A 24 22.00 15.24 -5.51
CA ALA A 24 21.99 13.97 -6.22
C ALA A 24 21.55 14.24 -7.67
N ILE A 25 22.52 14.51 -8.54
CA ILE A 25 22.29 14.77 -9.95
C ILE A 25 22.04 13.39 -10.52
N ASP A 26 20.87 13.24 -11.12
CA ASP A 26 20.64 12.19 -12.10
C ASP A 26 21.65 12.42 -13.25
N GLU A 27 22.85 11.85 -13.13
CA GLU A 27 23.94 12.00 -14.10
C GLU A 27 23.51 11.46 -15.47
N CYS A 28 22.60 10.48 -15.45
CA CYS A 28 22.03 9.80 -16.59
C CYS A 28 20.96 10.62 -17.32
N SER A 29 20.31 11.59 -16.66
CA SER A 29 19.31 12.49 -17.28
C SER A 29 19.83 13.26 -18.51
N ASN A 30 21.15 13.38 -18.65
CA ASN A 30 21.80 14.03 -19.79
C ASN A 30 21.72 13.19 -21.08
N PHE A 31 21.40 11.89 -21.01
CA PHE A 31 21.29 11.02 -22.16
C PHE A 31 19.86 11.00 -22.70
N THR A 32 19.73 11.31 -23.99
CA THR A 32 18.42 11.50 -24.65
C THR A 32 17.98 10.29 -25.48
N THR A 33 18.82 9.27 -25.59
CA THR A 33 18.50 8.01 -26.28
C THR A 33 18.88 6.82 -25.40
N CYS A 34 18.15 5.72 -25.52
CA CYS A 34 18.47 4.49 -24.78
C CYS A 34 19.92 4.05 -25.01
N GLU A 35 20.41 4.10 -26.25
CA GLU A 35 21.77 3.64 -26.55
C GLU A 35 22.84 4.47 -25.83
N THR A 36 22.66 5.79 -25.76
CA THR A 36 23.61 6.66 -25.04
C THR A 36 23.44 6.60 -23.52
N CYS A 37 22.22 6.27 -23.07
CA CYS A 37 21.88 6.04 -21.68
C CYS A 37 22.53 4.78 -21.13
N LEU A 38 22.38 3.65 -21.83
CA LEU A 38 22.85 2.35 -21.35
C LEU A 38 24.32 2.10 -21.71
N PHE A 39 24.87 2.75 -22.74
CA PHE A 39 26.22 2.45 -23.25
C PHE A 39 27.16 3.68 -23.35
N ASN A 40 28.44 3.45 -23.09
CA ASN A 40 29.54 4.42 -23.24
C ASN A 40 30.03 4.51 -24.70
N GLY A 41 29.15 4.83 -25.65
CA GLY A 41 29.50 5.11 -27.05
C GLY A 41 29.96 3.89 -27.89
N SER A 42 30.07 2.71 -27.29
CA SER A 42 30.17 1.41 -27.98
C SER A 42 29.20 0.45 -27.30
N SER A 43 28.48 -0.36 -28.07
CA SER A 43 27.46 -1.32 -27.59
C SER A 43 27.98 -2.39 -26.62
N SER A 44 29.28 -2.40 -26.32
CA SER A 44 29.94 -3.36 -25.43
C SER A 44 30.28 -2.83 -24.03
N SER A 45 30.22 -1.51 -23.76
CA SER A 45 30.57 -0.93 -22.46
C SER A 45 29.36 -0.28 -21.80
N ARG A 46 28.74 -0.97 -20.84
CA ARG A 46 27.53 -0.50 -20.15
C ARG A 46 27.82 0.63 -19.15
N ARG A 47 26.87 1.54 -18.99
CA ARG A 47 26.81 2.46 -17.85
C ARG A 47 26.10 1.77 -16.70
N VAL A 48 26.86 1.31 -15.73
CA VAL A 48 26.40 0.43 -14.64
C VAL A 48 25.23 1.00 -13.82
N TYR A 49 25.06 2.31 -13.81
CA TYR A 49 24.07 2.99 -12.98
C TYR A 49 22.97 3.72 -13.77
N CYS A 50 22.97 3.64 -15.09
CA CYS A 50 21.92 4.26 -15.88
C CYS A 50 20.92 3.20 -16.35
N GLY A 51 19.63 3.49 -16.23
CA GLY A 51 18.57 2.72 -16.87
C GLY A 51 17.63 3.61 -17.66
N TRP A 52 16.94 3.00 -18.61
CA TRP A 52 16.11 3.66 -19.60
C TRP A 52 14.64 3.24 -19.46
N CYS A 53 13.78 4.20 -19.17
CA CYS A 53 12.34 4.03 -19.20
C CYS A 53 11.79 4.34 -20.60
N HIS A 54 10.93 3.48 -21.15
CA HIS A 54 10.30 3.74 -22.46
C HIS A 54 9.38 4.98 -22.47
N SER A 55 8.96 5.44 -21.30
CA SER A 55 8.25 6.69 -21.02
C SER A 55 9.08 7.62 -20.13
N ASN A 56 8.67 8.88 -19.99
CA ASN A 56 9.31 9.73 -18.98
C ASN A 56 9.04 9.15 -17.58
N VAL A 57 10.04 9.14 -16.71
CA VAL A 57 9.84 8.67 -15.33
C VAL A 57 9.03 9.68 -14.52
N VAL A 58 8.48 9.25 -13.39
CA VAL A 58 7.84 10.11 -12.40
C VAL A 58 8.60 9.99 -11.08
N TYR A 59 9.12 11.09 -10.54
CA TYR A 59 9.85 11.07 -9.27
C TYR A 59 8.87 11.03 -8.08
N LYS A 60 9.11 10.13 -7.11
CA LYS A 60 8.23 9.93 -5.94
C LYS A 60 8.27 11.12 -4.97
N ASP A 61 9.41 11.81 -4.88
CA ASP A 61 9.62 12.92 -3.93
C ASP A 61 9.57 14.30 -4.63
N CYS A 62 8.38 14.69 -5.07
CA CYS A 62 8.14 15.90 -5.86
C CYS A 62 8.50 17.23 -5.13
N ALA A 63 8.67 17.22 -3.81
CA ALA A 63 8.87 18.44 -3.02
C ALA A 63 10.27 19.09 -3.17
N VAL A 64 11.28 18.35 -3.65
CA VAL A 64 12.68 18.82 -3.59
C VAL A 64 13.21 19.30 -4.95
N LEU A 65 12.62 18.89 -6.09
CA LEU A 65 13.24 19.09 -7.41
C LEU A 65 12.59 20.18 -8.30
N SER A 66 11.29 20.46 -8.18
CA SER A 66 10.62 21.65 -8.72
C SER A 66 9.11 21.56 -8.43
N PRO A 67 8.42 22.64 -7.99
CA PRO A 67 6.98 22.59 -7.70
C PRO A 67 6.08 22.30 -8.91
N ASP A 68 6.61 22.32 -10.15
CA ASP A 68 5.81 22.19 -11.37
C ASP A 68 6.11 20.91 -12.19
N ASN A 69 7.00 20.00 -11.77
CA ASN A 69 7.51 18.97 -12.70
C ASN A 69 7.93 17.64 -12.04
N SER A 70 6.95 16.80 -11.70
CA SER A 70 7.15 15.41 -11.27
C SER A 70 7.71 14.48 -12.35
N ILE A 71 7.75 14.95 -13.62
CA ILE A 71 8.12 14.15 -14.80
C ILE A 71 9.63 14.31 -15.10
N GLY A 72 10.39 13.24 -14.88
CA GLY A 72 11.81 13.12 -15.19
C GLY A 72 12.10 12.76 -16.65
N LYS A 73 13.38 12.61 -17.01
CA LYS A 73 13.79 12.11 -18.33
C LYS A 73 13.62 10.60 -18.41
N LYS A 74 13.67 10.05 -19.62
CA LYS A 74 13.62 8.60 -19.85
C LYS A 74 14.85 7.88 -19.28
N CYS A 75 16.03 8.49 -19.39
CA CYS A 75 17.25 7.96 -18.80
C CYS A 75 17.38 8.46 -17.36
N VAL A 76 17.59 7.55 -16.43
CA VAL A 76 17.70 7.86 -15.00
C VAL A 76 18.82 7.07 -14.33
N ASP A 77 19.48 7.72 -13.37
CA ASP A 77 20.46 7.10 -12.49
C ASP A 77 19.74 6.34 -11.39
N VAL A 78 19.93 5.02 -11.31
CA VAL A 78 19.29 4.17 -10.28
C VAL A 78 19.72 4.51 -8.86
N ARG A 79 20.83 5.24 -8.69
CA ARG A 79 21.29 5.74 -7.39
C ARG A 79 20.68 7.10 -7.03
N GLY A 80 19.95 7.71 -7.97
CA GLY A 80 19.32 9.01 -7.81
C GLY A 80 18.03 8.96 -6.99
N PRO A 81 17.22 10.02 -7.05
CA PRO A 81 15.92 10.07 -6.37
C PRO A 81 15.00 8.93 -6.81
N SER A 82 14.20 8.40 -5.88
CA SER A 82 13.21 7.37 -6.16
C SER A 82 12.28 7.77 -7.30
N PHE A 83 12.14 6.92 -8.31
CA PHE A 83 11.27 7.15 -9.47
C PHE A 83 10.36 5.97 -9.75
N ILE A 84 9.33 6.23 -10.55
CA ILE A 84 8.42 5.24 -11.14
C ILE A 84 8.61 5.33 -12.64
N CYS A 85 8.89 4.20 -13.29
CA CYS A 85 8.82 4.09 -14.73
C CYS A 85 7.41 3.59 -15.11
N PRO A 86 6.56 4.39 -15.79
CA PRO A 86 5.20 3.98 -16.14
C PRO A 86 5.12 2.92 -17.26
N SER A 87 6.27 2.49 -17.77
CA SER A 87 6.41 1.57 -18.89
C SER A 87 7.56 0.59 -18.60
N GLU A 88 7.98 -0.18 -19.58
CA GLU A 88 9.17 -1.03 -19.45
C GLU A 88 10.42 -0.20 -19.12
N TYR A 89 11.22 -0.74 -18.19
CA TYR A 89 12.47 -0.16 -17.71
C TYR A 89 13.64 -1.09 -18.03
N ASN A 90 14.54 -0.62 -18.88
CA ASN A 90 15.66 -1.38 -19.41
C ASN A 90 16.98 -0.95 -18.77
N THR A 91 17.85 -1.90 -18.41
CA THR A 91 19.17 -1.62 -17.83
C THR A 91 20.34 -2.19 -18.63
N ASP A 92 20.05 -3.07 -19.60
CA ASP A 92 21.06 -3.86 -20.30
C ASP A 92 20.93 -3.86 -21.83
N GLN A 93 19.74 -3.64 -22.36
CA GLN A 93 19.49 -3.61 -23.80
C GLN A 93 18.47 -2.53 -24.19
N CYS A 94 18.58 -2.05 -25.42
CA CYS A 94 17.57 -1.19 -26.02
C CYS A 94 16.73 -2.02 -26.98
N THR A 95 15.53 -2.42 -26.55
CA THR A 95 14.55 -3.11 -27.40
C THR A 95 13.82 -2.08 -28.25
N ALA A 96 13.49 -2.46 -29.49
CA ALA A 96 12.64 -1.66 -30.37
C ALA A 96 11.20 -2.14 -30.19
N ASP A 97 10.36 -1.29 -29.61
CA ASP A 97 8.95 -1.57 -29.41
C ASP A 97 8.10 -0.91 -30.50
N TYR A 98 6.80 -1.20 -30.54
CA TYR A 98 5.88 -0.55 -31.45
C TYR A 98 5.35 0.77 -30.87
N ALA A 99 5.26 1.78 -31.71
CA ALA A 99 4.59 3.04 -31.43
C ALA A 99 3.36 3.20 -32.32
N CYS A 100 2.29 3.73 -31.73
CA CYS A 100 1.11 4.14 -32.48
C CYS A 100 1.34 5.50 -33.12
N ASP A 101 1.20 5.58 -34.44
CA ASP A 101 0.93 6.84 -35.12
C ASP A 101 -0.55 7.17 -34.96
N TYR A 102 -0.86 7.93 -33.91
CA TYR A 102 -2.22 8.36 -33.60
C TYR A 102 -2.85 9.27 -34.68
N ALA A 103 -2.07 9.84 -35.60
CA ALA A 103 -2.63 10.58 -36.73
C ALA A 103 -3.19 9.65 -37.81
N THR A 104 -2.61 8.45 -37.97
CA THR A 104 -3.06 7.46 -38.96
C THR A 104 -3.77 6.25 -38.38
N GLY A 105 -3.69 6.03 -37.06
CA GLY A 105 -4.15 4.81 -36.39
C GLY A 105 -3.33 3.59 -36.80
N LYS A 106 -2.05 3.77 -37.15
CA LYS A 106 -1.17 2.67 -37.58
C LYS A 106 0.00 2.49 -36.63
N CYS A 107 0.28 1.23 -36.33
CA CYS A 107 1.45 0.85 -35.57
C CYS A 107 2.67 0.72 -36.45
N SER A 108 3.79 1.25 -35.99
CA SER A 108 5.11 1.10 -36.61
C SER A 108 6.15 0.77 -35.56
N LEU A 109 7.16 -0.01 -35.93
CA LEU A 109 8.29 -0.31 -35.05
C LEU A 109 9.05 1.00 -34.80
N ALA A 110 9.10 1.42 -33.55
CA ALA A 110 9.82 2.60 -33.12
C ALA A 110 11.33 2.32 -33.04
N PRO A 111 12.18 3.35 -33.00
CA PRO A 111 13.60 3.19 -32.72
C PRO A 111 13.82 2.47 -31.37
N ALA A 112 14.93 1.76 -31.24
CA ALA A 112 15.31 1.09 -29.99
C ALA A 112 15.30 2.06 -28.79
N GLY A 113 14.65 1.66 -27.70
CA GLY A 113 14.38 2.53 -26.55
C GLY A 113 13.16 3.43 -26.71
N SER A 114 12.29 3.14 -27.66
CA SER A 114 11.03 3.87 -27.87
C SER A 114 9.95 2.89 -28.30
N GLY A 115 8.70 3.34 -28.21
CA GLY A 115 7.53 2.49 -28.32
C GLY A 115 6.91 2.27 -26.95
N LEU A 116 5.62 1.96 -26.93
CA LEU A 116 4.84 1.69 -25.71
C LEU A 116 4.29 0.27 -25.68
N TYR A 117 4.45 -0.46 -26.78
CA TYR A 117 3.81 -1.74 -26.99
C TYR A 117 4.87 -2.77 -27.43
N PRO A 118 5.03 -3.89 -26.71
CA PRO A 118 6.10 -4.85 -26.97
C PRO A 118 5.96 -5.55 -28.34
N ASP A 119 4.76 -5.55 -28.92
CA ASP A 119 4.48 -6.15 -30.21
C ASP A 119 3.43 -5.38 -31.02
N GLN A 120 3.34 -5.73 -32.30
CA GLN A 120 2.44 -5.06 -33.24
C GLN A 120 0.96 -5.25 -32.91
N ASN A 121 0.56 -6.41 -32.38
CA ASN A 121 -0.83 -6.71 -32.08
C ASN A 121 -1.29 -5.93 -30.85
N SER A 122 -0.48 -5.90 -29.80
CA SER A 122 -0.70 -5.06 -28.61
C SER A 122 -0.84 -3.59 -29.01
N CYS A 123 0.03 -3.10 -29.90
CA CYS A 123 -0.11 -1.75 -30.44
C CYS A 123 -1.43 -1.59 -31.21
N GLN A 124 -1.80 -2.51 -32.11
CA GLN A 124 -3.02 -2.40 -32.92
C GLN A 124 -4.30 -2.40 -32.08
N ALA A 125 -4.31 -3.13 -30.97
CA ALA A 125 -5.43 -3.16 -30.04
C ALA A 125 -5.71 -1.81 -29.36
N HIS A 126 -4.70 -0.94 -29.27
CA HIS A 126 -4.78 0.37 -28.60
C HIS A 126 -4.52 1.58 -29.52
N CYS A 127 -4.11 1.33 -30.77
CA CYS A 127 -3.75 2.36 -31.73
C CYS A 127 -4.94 2.79 -32.58
N PHE A 128 -5.70 3.74 -32.07
CA PHE A 128 -6.80 4.35 -32.80
C PHE A 128 -6.41 5.73 -33.31
N LYS A 129 -6.90 6.09 -34.50
CA LYS A 129 -6.73 7.43 -35.03
C LYS A 129 -7.43 8.42 -34.08
N THR A 130 -6.70 9.38 -33.50
CA THR A 130 -7.32 10.42 -32.66
C THR A 130 -8.35 11.16 -33.53
N PRO A 131 -9.61 11.28 -33.10
CA PRO A 131 -10.57 12.11 -33.82
C PRO A 131 -10.06 13.55 -33.85
N SER A 132 -10.20 14.23 -34.99
CA SER A 132 -9.87 15.65 -35.12
C SER A 132 -10.56 16.44 -34.02
N THR A 133 -9.81 17.26 -33.28
CA THR A 133 -10.35 18.17 -32.28
C THR A 133 -10.60 19.55 -32.90
N TYR A 134 -11.59 20.26 -32.37
CA TYR A 134 -12.07 21.54 -32.89
C TYR A 134 -12.14 22.56 -31.75
N LEU A 135 -12.00 23.84 -32.07
CA LEU A 135 -12.20 24.97 -31.16
C LEU A 135 -13.21 25.95 -31.75
N CYS A 136 -14.02 26.57 -30.90
CA CYS A 136 -14.85 27.69 -31.32
C CYS A 136 -14.01 28.96 -31.37
N ASN A 137 -13.84 29.54 -32.56
CA ASN A 137 -13.22 30.85 -32.68
C ASN A 137 -14.19 31.90 -32.17
N THR A 138 -14.06 32.33 -30.91
CA THR A 138 -14.98 33.24 -30.23
C THR A 138 -15.06 34.65 -30.84
N THR A 139 -14.14 35.00 -31.75
CA THR A 139 -14.17 36.26 -32.49
C THR A 139 -15.08 36.17 -33.72
N THR A 140 -15.10 35.03 -34.39
CA THR A 140 -15.86 34.81 -35.63
C THR A 140 -17.08 33.92 -35.45
N TYR A 141 -17.19 33.26 -34.29
CA TYR A 141 -18.15 32.20 -33.98
C TYR A 141 -18.18 31.11 -35.06
N GLN A 142 -16.99 30.76 -35.57
CA GLN A 142 -16.82 29.65 -36.49
C GLN A 142 -16.02 28.54 -35.82
N CYS A 143 -16.51 27.32 -35.98
CA CYS A 143 -15.83 26.12 -35.51
C CYS A 143 -14.61 25.85 -36.40
N GLN A 144 -13.43 25.83 -35.82
CA GLN A 144 -12.16 25.66 -36.53
C GLN A 144 -11.48 24.38 -36.06
N GLU A 145 -10.98 23.59 -37.01
CA GLU A 145 -10.17 22.41 -36.70
C GLU A 145 -8.85 22.87 -36.09
N CYS A 146 -8.48 22.25 -34.97
CA CYS A 146 -7.29 22.62 -34.24
C CYS A 146 -6.03 22.23 -34.99
N LYS A 147 -5.01 23.08 -34.94
CA LYS A 147 -3.72 22.81 -35.58
C LYS A 147 -2.87 21.77 -34.81
N SER A 148 -3.16 21.58 -33.52
CA SER A 148 -2.54 20.57 -32.68
C SER A 148 -3.63 19.88 -31.86
N THR A 149 -3.52 18.56 -31.71
CA THR A 149 -4.38 17.76 -30.82
C THR A 149 -4.07 17.97 -29.34
N SER A 150 -2.98 18.67 -29.01
CA SER A 150 -2.54 18.98 -27.64
C SER A 150 -2.93 20.40 -27.16
N ASP A 151 -3.70 21.15 -27.94
CA ASP A 151 -4.18 22.47 -27.51
C ASP A 151 -5.31 22.28 -26.49
N PRO A 152 -5.15 22.75 -25.23
CA PRO A 152 -6.11 22.50 -24.15
C PRO A 152 -7.49 23.13 -24.40
N ASN A 153 -7.63 24.03 -25.39
CA ASN A 153 -8.90 24.66 -25.74
C ASN A 153 -9.68 23.91 -26.82
N CYS A 154 -9.19 22.75 -27.25
CA CYS A 154 -9.80 21.93 -28.30
C CYS A 154 -10.58 20.77 -27.70
N SER A 155 -11.80 20.56 -28.19
CA SER A 155 -12.68 19.45 -27.79
C SER A 155 -13.14 18.69 -29.04
N ASP A 156 -13.96 17.65 -28.88
CA ASP A 156 -14.56 16.98 -30.03
C ASP A 156 -15.43 17.96 -30.85
N LYS A 157 -15.63 17.64 -32.13
CA LYS A 157 -16.37 18.52 -33.06
C LYS A 157 -17.76 18.91 -32.55
N THR A 158 -18.46 17.99 -31.92
CA THR A 158 -19.83 18.21 -31.45
C THR A 158 -19.80 19.23 -30.32
N THR A 159 -19.01 18.97 -29.29
CA THR A 159 -18.85 19.87 -28.14
C THR A 159 -18.33 21.26 -28.53
N ALA A 160 -17.33 21.32 -29.42
CA ALA A 160 -16.74 22.58 -29.86
C ALA A 160 -17.69 23.39 -30.77
N CYS A 161 -18.41 22.73 -31.67
CA CYS A 161 -19.22 23.43 -32.67
C CYS A 161 -20.63 23.77 -32.16
N GLU A 162 -21.25 22.93 -31.34
CA GLU A 162 -22.61 23.17 -30.81
C GLU A 162 -22.65 24.33 -29.82
N ASN A 163 -21.55 24.55 -29.08
CA ASN A 163 -21.39 25.70 -28.20
C ASN A 163 -20.85 26.95 -28.91
N CYS A 164 -20.54 26.86 -30.21
CA CYS A 164 -20.01 27.97 -31.00
C CYS A 164 -21.09 28.91 -31.53
N ASN A 165 -21.98 29.32 -30.64
CA ASN A 165 -23.06 30.26 -30.94
C ASN A 165 -22.73 31.64 -30.35
N PRO A 166 -22.98 32.74 -31.09
CA PRO A 166 -22.88 34.07 -30.52
C PRO A 166 -23.88 34.23 -29.36
N PRO A 167 -23.52 34.91 -28.25
CA PRO A 167 -24.37 35.02 -27.06
C PRO A 167 -25.77 35.55 -27.38
N ALA A 168 -26.80 34.78 -27.00
CA ALA A 168 -28.20 35.14 -27.21
C ALA A 168 -28.66 36.23 -26.22
N SER A 169 -28.44 37.50 -26.58
CA SER A 169 -29.29 38.68 -26.21
C SER A 169 -28.63 40.04 -26.48
N ALA A 170 -27.46 40.09 -27.14
CA ALA A 170 -26.92 41.35 -27.63
C ALA A 170 -27.65 41.79 -28.91
N LYS A 171 -28.52 42.80 -28.80
CA LYS A 171 -29.05 43.52 -29.96
C LYS A 171 -28.06 44.62 -30.34
N PHE A 172 -27.91 44.90 -31.62
CA PHE A 172 -26.99 45.91 -32.15
C PHE A 172 -27.75 46.95 -32.97
N LYS A 173 -27.16 48.13 -33.13
CA LYS A 173 -27.62 49.17 -34.06
C LYS A 173 -26.43 49.79 -34.80
N CYS A 174 -26.70 50.31 -35.98
CA CYS A 174 -25.71 51.11 -36.69
C CYS A 174 -25.66 52.53 -36.12
N ASP A 175 -24.53 52.90 -35.52
CA ASP A 175 -24.26 54.24 -35.04
C ASP A 175 -23.64 55.08 -36.17
N ILE A 176 -24.47 55.94 -36.77
CA ILE A 176 -24.11 56.84 -37.87
C ILE A 176 -23.76 58.26 -37.38
N SER A 177 -23.50 58.43 -36.09
CA SER A 177 -23.09 59.73 -35.52
C SER A 177 -21.82 60.30 -36.17
N ASN A 178 -20.97 59.43 -36.74
CA ASN A 178 -19.98 59.80 -37.75
C ASN A 178 -20.36 59.21 -39.12
N PRO A 179 -20.88 60.01 -40.07
CA PRO A 179 -21.32 59.49 -41.37
C PRO A 179 -20.19 59.02 -42.29
N GLU A 180 -18.94 59.42 -42.03
CA GLU A 180 -17.76 58.92 -42.78
C GLU A 180 -17.24 57.58 -42.25
N SER A 181 -17.66 57.18 -41.04
CA SER A 181 -17.26 55.92 -40.40
C SER A 181 -18.37 55.42 -39.48
N PRO A 182 -19.48 54.91 -40.05
CA PRO A 182 -20.56 54.35 -39.27
C PRO A 182 -20.09 53.08 -38.55
N THR A 183 -20.33 53.01 -37.25
CA THR A 183 -19.86 51.91 -36.40
C THR A 183 -21.03 51.08 -35.91
N CYS A 184 -20.91 49.75 -35.97
CA CYS A 184 -21.96 48.91 -35.42
C CYS A 184 -21.78 48.79 -33.91
N LYS A 185 -22.74 49.30 -33.15
CA LYS A 185 -22.65 49.37 -31.70
C LYS A 185 -23.66 48.43 -31.06
N GLN A 186 -23.20 47.71 -30.04
CA GLN A 186 -24.08 46.93 -29.18
C GLN A 186 -25.01 47.86 -28.41
N CYS A 187 -26.29 47.54 -28.41
CA CYS A 187 -27.30 48.35 -27.75
C CYS A 187 -27.38 48.04 -26.26
N ALA A 188 -27.84 49.03 -25.50
CA ALA A 188 -28.32 48.77 -24.15
C ALA A 188 -29.60 47.92 -24.20
N ILE A 189 -29.85 47.16 -23.12
CA ILE A 189 -31.04 46.32 -22.99
C ILE A 189 -32.30 47.20 -23.17
N ASN A 190 -33.19 46.80 -24.08
CA ASN A 190 -34.44 47.50 -24.46
C ASN A 190 -34.30 48.81 -25.24
N GLU A 191 -33.13 49.12 -25.80
CA GLU A 191 -32.96 50.26 -26.69
C GLU A 191 -33.73 50.06 -28.02
N ALA A 192 -34.53 51.06 -28.41
CA ALA A 192 -35.33 50.99 -29.63
C ALA A 192 -34.44 51.00 -30.89
N ASN A 193 -34.89 50.34 -31.96
CA ASN A 193 -34.19 50.18 -33.25
C ASN A 193 -32.95 49.26 -33.24
N CYS A 194 -32.88 48.35 -32.28
CA CYS A 194 -31.82 47.35 -32.20
C CYS A 194 -32.30 45.99 -32.72
N SER A 195 -31.49 45.34 -33.55
CA SER A 195 -31.78 44.03 -34.15
C SER A 195 -30.61 43.07 -33.93
N ASP A 196 -30.67 41.84 -34.43
CA ASP A 196 -29.50 40.96 -34.41
C ASP A 196 -28.31 41.61 -35.14
N PHE A 197 -27.08 41.20 -34.80
CA PHE A 197 -25.85 41.77 -35.34
C PHE A 197 -25.86 41.83 -36.87
N LYS A 198 -26.31 40.78 -37.55
CA LYS A 198 -26.28 40.70 -39.01
C LYS A 198 -27.24 41.69 -39.66
N THR A 199 -28.44 41.84 -39.12
CA THR A 199 -29.46 42.79 -39.60
C THR A 199 -29.09 44.25 -39.26
N ALA A 200 -28.48 44.48 -38.10
CA ALA A 200 -28.13 45.82 -37.62
C ALA A 200 -26.90 46.39 -38.32
N CYS A 201 -25.85 45.59 -38.47
CA CYS A 201 -24.55 46.05 -38.95
C CYS A 201 -24.45 46.08 -40.48
N SER A 202 -25.29 45.33 -41.21
CA SER A 202 -25.29 45.38 -42.68
C SER A 202 -25.66 46.77 -43.23
N LYS A 203 -26.39 47.57 -42.45
CA LYS A 203 -26.77 48.96 -42.78
C LYS A 203 -25.63 49.98 -42.61
N CYS A 204 -24.59 49.67 -41.82
CA CYS A 204 -23.42 50.54 -41.71
C CYS A 204 -22.54 50.53 -42.96
N ASN A 205 -22.59 49.47 -43.76
CA ASN A 205 -21.70 49.32 -44.91
C ASN A 205 -22.15 50.10 -46.16
N ASN A 206 -23.26 50.86 -46.09
CA ASN A 206 -23.83 51.61 -47.22
C ASN A 206 -23.72 53.13 -47.05
N GLY A 207 -22.60 53.64 -46.52
CA GLY A 207 -22.29 55.07 -46.56
C GLY A 207 -22.07 55.56 -48.01
N PRO A 208 -22.49 56.79 -48.37
CA PRO A 208 -22.31 57.31 -49.72
C PRO A 208 -20.81 57.50 -50.02
N ASN A 209 -20.36 56.78 -51.04
CA ASN A 209 -19.03 56.84 -51.64
C ASN A 209 -18.62 58.29 -52.01
N PRO A 210 -17.49 58.83 -51.48
CA PRO A 210 -16.82 59.99 -52.05
C PRO A 210 -15.56 59.57 -52.83
N THR A 211 -15.56 59.99 -54.09
CA THR A 211 -14.47 59.97 -55.09
C THR A 211 -13.21 60.73 -54.61
N PRO A 212 -11.98 60.35 -55.03
CA PRO A 212 -10.73 60.74 -54.37
C PRO A 212 -10.07 62.01 -54.94
N ALA A 213 -9.41 62.82 -54.08
CA ALA A 213 -8.34 63.75 -54.49
C ALA A 213 -7.38 64.17 -53.35
N SER A 214 -6.13 63.70 -53.48
CA SER A 214 -4.84 64.41 -53.35
C SER A 214 -4.46 65.31 -52.16
N THR A 215 -3.34 64.91 -51.53
CA THR A 215 -2.14 65.68 -51.09
C THR A 215 -2.11 66.56 -49.83
N THR A 216 -0.96 66.41 -49.14
CA THR A 216 -0.15 67.34 -48.31
C THR A 216 -0.33 67.44 -46.76
N THR A 217 0.65 66.85 -46.05
CA THR A 217 1.63 67.50 -45.12
C THR A 217 1.28 67.78 -43.63
N THR A 218 2.17 67.24 -42.77
CA THR A 218 2.68 67.63 -41.41
C THR A 218 1.88 67.45 -40.10
N ALA A 219 2.41 66.55 -39.23
CA ALA A 219 2.77 66.60 -37.78
C ALA A 219 1.76 67.13 -36.71
N PRO A 220 1.89 66.92 -35.37
CA PRO A 220 2.95 66.26 -34.56
C PRO A 220 2.47 65.30 -33.39
N GLY A 221 3.41 64.51 -32.84
CA GLY A 221 3.56 64.30 -31.37
C GLY A 221 2.93 63.07 -30.70
N PRO A 222 3.72 62.08 -30.21
CA PRO A 222 3.24 61.01 -29.34
C PRO A 222 3.23 61.41 -27.85
N THR A 223 2.19 60.99 -27.11
CA THR A 223 2.10 61.09 -25.65
C THR A 223 2.80 59.87 -25.00
N PRO A 224 3.51 60.01 -23.86
CA PRO A 224 4.44 59.00 -23.36
C PRO A 224 3.76 57.78 -22.69
N PRO A 225 4.42 56.60 -22.70
CA PRO A 225 3.92 55.41 -22.01
C PRO A 225 4.11 55.48 -20.49
N ALA A 226 3.20 54.83 -19.78
CA ALA A 226 3.20 54.73 -18.31
C ALA A 226 4.40 53.94 -17.77
N PRO A 227 4.87 54.23 -16.54
CA PRO A 227 6.10 53.67 -15.98
C PRO A 227 5.99 52.17 -15.63
N PRO A 228 7.09 51.40 -15.71
CA PRO A 228 7.12 49.99 -15.36
C PRO A 228 7.06 49.79 -13.84
N THR A 229 6.29 48.77 -13.45
CA THR A 229 6.22 48.21 -12.09
C THR A 229 7.62 47.74 -11.65
N PRO A 230 8.08 48.05 -10.43
CA PRO A 230 9.40 47.65 -9.96
C PRO A 230 9.53 46.11 -9.85
N PRO A 231 10.73 45.56 -10.11
CA PRO A 231 10.99 44.13 -10.02
C PRO A 231 10.87 43.64 -8.56
N PRO A 232 10.40 42.40 -8.35
CA PRO A 232 10.32 41.80 -7.02
C PRO A 232 11.71 41.79 -6.38
N THR A 233 11.75 42.18 -5.10
CA THR A 233 12.94 42.17 -4.27
C THR A 233 13.49 40.74 -4.19
N PRO A 234 14.80 40.51 -4.40
CA PRO A 234 15.39 39.18 -4.36
C PRO A 234 15.17 38.57 -2.98
N THR A 235 14.49 37.42 -2.95
CA THR A 235 14.35 36.59 -1.75
C THR A 235 15.75 36.23 -1.25
N PRO A 236 16.06 36.43 0.04
CA PRO A 236 17.34 36.02 0.59
C PRO A 236 17.59 34.53 0.32
N PRO A 237 18.83 34.13 0.00
CA PRO A 237 19.15 32.74 -0.28
C PRO A 237 18.75 31.88 0.93
N PRO A 238 18.07 30.74 0.71
CA PRO A 238 17.68 29.86 1.80
C PRO A 238 18.93 29.47 2.60
N PRO A 239 18.82 29.37 3.94
CA PRO A 239 19.94 28.97 4.77
C PRO A 239 20.48 27.62 4.28
N PRO A 240 21.81 27.41 4.28
CA PRO A 240 22.41 26.17 3.80
C PRO A 240 21.80 24.98 4.56
N GLN A 241 21.23 24.03 3.80
CA GLN A 241 20.63 22.84 4.39
C GLN A 241 21.71 21.99 5.08
N LYS A 242 21.42 21.56 6.29
CA LYS A 242 22.27 20.65 7.06
C LYS A 242 22.00 19.22 6.61
N PHE A 243 23.07 18.48 6.31
CA PHE A 243 23.02 17.06 6.01
C PHE A 243 23.54 16.26 7.20
N TYR A 244 23.08 15.02 7.32
CA TYR A 244 23.44 14.12 8.41
C TYR A 244 23.92 12.79 7.84
N SER A 245 25.00 12.27 8.40
CA SER A 245 25.49 10.92 8.12
C SER A 245 25.36 10.10 9.40
N CYS A 246 25.03 8.82 9.26
CA CYS A 246 25.01 7.91 10.38
C CYS A 246 26.45 7.68 10.87
N ASN A 247 26.71 7.92 12.16
CA ASN A 247 27.96 7.49 12.78
C ASN A 247 27.89 5.96 12.98
N PRO A 248 28.73 5.15 12.30
CA PRO A 248 28.65 3.69 12.37
C PRO A 248 28.94 3.12 13.76
N THR A 249 29.63 3.88 14.62
CA THR A 249 30.04 3.44 15.96
C THR A 249 29.03 3.85 17.03
N GLN A 250 28.49 5.07 16.91
CA GLN A 250 27.53 5.60 17.88
C GLN A 250 26.07 5.30 17.49
N LEU A 251 25.82 5.01 16.21
CA LEU A 251 24.50 4.88 15.60
C LEU A 251 23.63 6.10 15.89
N VAL A 252 24.26 7.27 15.83
CA VAL A 252 23.63 8.58 15.96
C VAL A 252 23.91 9.34 14.67
N CYS A 253 22.91 10.06 14.19
CA CYS A 253 23.06 10.97 13.06
C CYS A 253 23.88 12.18 13.45
N GLU A 254 25.05 12.32 12.84
CA GLU A 254 25.93 13.47 13.03
C GLU A 254 25.84 14.38 11.79
N GLU A 255 25.86 15.70 12.02
CA GLU A 255 25.95 16.66 10.92
C GLU A 255 27.20 16.35 10.08
N SER A 256 27.01 16.26 8.76
CA SER A 256 28.05 15.91 7.80
C SER A 256 28.00 16.86 6.62
N ALA A 257 29.13 17.01 5.93
CA ALA A 257 29.21 17.78 4.69
C ALA A 257 28.40 17.14 3.53
N SER A 258 28.10 15.84 3.65
CA SER A 258 27.29 15.06 2.72
C SER A 258 26.47 14.03 3.51
N GLY A 259 25.22 13.81 3.13
CA GLY A 259 24.35 12.86 3.83
C GLY A 259 22.88 13.09 3.52
N ASN A 260 22.02 12.53 4.36
CA ASN A 260 20.57 12.64 4.21
C ASN A 260 20.01 13.75 5.13
N PRO A 261 18.78 14.25 4.87
CA PRO A 261 18.07 15.06 5.85
C PRO A 261 18.01 14.35 7.22
N GLN A 262 17.99 15.11 8.32
CA GLN A 262 18.05 14.56 9.68
C GLN A 262 16.98 13.51 9.94
N SER A 263 15.75 13.74 9.45
CA SER A 263 14.63 12.81 9.57
C SER A 263 14.92 11.48 8.90
N PHE A 264 15.45 11.49 7.68
CA PHE A 264 15.81 10.28 6.96
C PHE A 264 17.01 9.57 7.60
N CYS A 265 18.03 10.32 8.01
CA CYS A 265 19.15 9.73 8.74
C CYS A 265 18.64 9.05 10.02
N ASN A 266 17.82 9.72 10.84
CA ASN A 266 17.29 9.14 12.08
C ASN A 266 16.41 7.91 11.81
N ALA A 267 15.70 7.88 10.67
CA ALA A 267 14.91 6.73 10.24
C ALA A 267 15.76 5.57 9.67
N THR A 268 17.04 5.79 9.38
CA THR A 268 17.92 4.79 8.75
C THR A 268 19.21 4.50 9.51
N CYS A 269 19.44 5.20 10.62
CA CYS A 269 20.59 5.11 11.49
C CYS A 269 20.16 4.71 12.88
N GLY A 270 20.32 3.43 13.21
CA GLY A 270 19.98 2.93 14.54
C GLY A 270 19.98 1.43 14.67
N HIS A 271 19.61 0.99 15.88
CA HIS A 271 19.43 -0.42 16.26
C HIS A 271 17.97 -0.83 16.06
N PHE A 272 17.54 -0.93 14.81
CA PHE A 272 16.22 -1.45 14.50
C PHE A 272 16.24 -2.17 13.16
N PRO A 273 15.45 -3.24 13.00
CA PRO A 273 15.17 -3.74 11.67
C PRO A 273 14.33 -2.73 10.87
N PRO A 274 14.36 -2.79 9.54
CA PRO A 274 13.34 -2.18 8.70
C PRO A 274 11.92 -2.39 9.26
N ALA A 275 11.07 -1.36 9.20
CA ALA A 275 9.76 -1.36 9.87
C ALA A 275 8.82 -2.48 9.38
N ASP A 276 9.00 -2.91 8.15
CA ASP A 276 8.34 -4.02 7.47
C ASP A 276 8.82 -5.41 7.92
N LEU A 277 10.00 -5.51 8.52
CA LEU A 277 10.51 -6.73 9.16
C LEU A 277 10.20 -6.78 10.66
N LYS A 278 10.05 -5.62 11.31
CA LYS A 278 9.90 -5.50 12.76
C LYS A 278 8.72 -6.32 13.28
N ASP A 279 8.96 -7.07 14.36
CA ASP A 279 7.96 -7.90 15.07
C ASP A 279 7.30 -8.97 14.20
N LYS A 280 7.96 -9.37 13.11
CA LYS A 280 7.49 -10.43 12.22
C LYS A 280 8.34 -11.68 12.30
N THR A 281 7.65 -12.81 12.22
CA THR A 281 8.26 -14.11 11.98
C THR A 281 8.17 -14.45 10.50
N PHE A 282 9.31 -14.68 9.89
CA PHE A 282 9.44 -15.18 8.54
C PHE A 282 9.89 -16.64 8.55
N ARG A 283 9.39 -17.43 7.60
CA ARG A 283 9.75 -18.84 7.40
C ARG A 283 10.11 -19.06 5.93
N GLY A 284 11.05 -19.93 5.61
CA GLY A 284 11.41 -20.14 4.22
C GLY A 284 12.56 -21.10 3.98
N VAL A 285 13.16 -20.99 2.80
CA VAL A 285 14.18 -21.92 2.30
C VAL A 285 15.39 -21.18 1.74
N GLU A 286 16.56 -21.82 1.78
CA GLU A 286 17.77 -21.32 1.12
C GLU A 286 17.71 -21.64 -0.39
N ILE A 287 17.97 -20.63 -1.23
CA ILE A 287 17.95 -20.73 -2.70
C ILE A 287 19.31 -20.47 -3.36
N SER A 288 20.38 -20.34 -2.56
CA SER A 288 21.75 -20.13 -3.07
C SER A 288 22.24 -21.33 -3.91
N LYS A 289 23.26 -21.18 -4.77
CA LYS A 289 23.78 -22.30 -5.59
C LYS A 289 24.27 -23.52 -4.79
N ARG A 290 24.54 -23.37 -3.50
CA ARG A 290 24.99 -24.45 -2.60
C ARG A 290 23.94 -24.69 -1.52
N ILE A 291 22.76 -25.09 -1.99
CA ILE A 291 21.57 -25.17 -1.14
C ILE A 291 21.81 -26.10 0.04
N THR A 292 21.66 -25.55 1.24
CA THR A 292 21.42 -26.36 2.44
C THR A 292 19.96 -26.78 2.42
N LEU A 293 19.69 -28.09 2.42
CA LEU A 293 18.32 -28.58 2.58
C LEU A 293 17.82 -28.27 3.99
N GLY A 294 16.57 -27.85 4.09
CA GLY A 294 15.81 -27.59 5.29
C GLY A 294 15.19 -26.19 5.35
N GLU A 295 14.24 -26.07 6.27
CA GLU A 295 13.55 -24.81 6.57
C GLU A 295 14.38 -23.91 7.49
N PHE A 296 14.35 -22.61 7.21
CA PHE A 296 14.96 -21.54 7.99
C PHE A 296 13.88 -20.56 8.45
N ASP A 297 14.00 -20.08 9.69
CA ASP A 297 13.05 -19.12 10.24
C ASP A 297 13.77 -17.92 10.83
N PHE A 298 13.23 -16.73 10.58
CA PHE A 298 13.72 -15.47 11.09
C PHE A 298 12.66 -14.85 11.97
N ASN A 299 12.98 -14.56 13.23
CA ASN A 299 12.13 -13.77 14.11
C ASN A 299 12.80 -12.43 14.38
N PHE A 300 12.25 -11.36 13.83
CA PHE A 300 12.74 -10.01 14.01
C PHE A 300 12.00 -9.36 15.17
N SER A 301 12.74 -8.76 16.10
CA SER A 301 12.22 -7.91 17.18
C SER A 301 12.70 -6.47 17.01
N ASP A 302 12.43 -5.61 17.99
CA ASP A 302 12.88 -4.20 18.00
C ASP A 302 14.32 -3.94 17.55
N SER A 303 15.27 -4.81 17.88
CA SER A 303 16.69 -4.59 17.57
C SER A 303 17.49 -5.87 17.28
N THR A 304 16.82 -7.03 17.24
CA THR A 304 17.49 -8.32 17.05
C THR A 304 16.77 -9.16 16.00
N VAL A 305 17.50 -10.10 15.43
CA VAL A 305 16.96 -11.18 14.62
C VAL A 305 17.41 -12.49 15.21
N THR A 306 16.48 -13.43 15.39
CA THR A 306 16.78 -14.82 15.72
C THR A 306 16.62 -15.66 14.47
N LEU A 307 17.68 -16.34 14.05
CA LEU A 307 17.67 -17.30 12.96
C LEU A 307 17.61 -18.72 13.54
N LEU A 308 16.53 -19.44 13.25
CA LEU A 308 16.40 -20.87 13.52
C LEU A 308 16.86 -21.66 12.29
N TYR A 309 17.89 -22.47 12.47
CA TYR A 309 18.47 -23.30 11.41
C TYR A 309 17.70 -24.63 11.27
N PRO A 310 17.84 -25.35 10.13
CA PRO A 310 17.21 -26.66 9.91
C PRO A 310 17.47 -27.70 11.00
N ASN A 311 18.62 -27.64 11.66
CA ASN A 311 19.01 -28.54 12.76
C ASN A 311 18.47 -28.11 14.13
N ASN A 312 17.52 -27.18 14.19
CA ASN A 312 16.94 -26.57 15.39
C ASN A 312 17.95 -25.81 16.27
N THR A 313 19.17 -25.54 15.79
CA THR A 313 20.06 -24.59 16.45
C THR A 313 19.63 -23.16 16.15
N GLN A 314 19.95 -22.22 17.03
CA GLN A 314 19.60 -20.82 16.88
C GLN A 314 20.85 -19.95 16.83
N GLY A 315 20.83 -18.93 15.99
CA GLY A 315 21.71 -17.77 16.07
C GLY A 315 20.88 -16.55 16.41
N VAL A 316 21.41 -15.68 17.27
CA VAL A 316 20.80 -14.38 17.56
C VAL A 316 21.78 -13.32 17.10
N ALA A 317 21.30 -12.32 16.36
CA ALA A 317 22.10 -11.17 15.94
C ALA A 317 21.42 -9.86 16.32
N ASN A 318 22.22 -8.86 16.68
CA ASN A 318 21.76 -7.48 16.66
C ASN A 318 21.58 -7.02 15.21
N VAL A 319 20.50 -6.31 14.95
CA VAL A 319 20.23 -5.68 13.66
C VAL A 319 20.59 -4.19 13.78
N THR A 320 21.49 -3.75 12.91
CA THR A 320 21.89 -2.35 12.81
C THR A 320 21.70 -1.88 11.38
N MET A 321 21.10 -0.70 11.21
CA MET A 321 21.07 -0.02 9.92
C MET A 321 22.05 1.16 9.93
N ASN A 322 22.93 1.18 8.92
CA ASN A 322 23.87 2.26 8.67
C ASN A 322 24.06 2.42 7.15
N GLY A 323 22.98 2.78 6.46
CA GLY A 323 22.90 2.76 4.97
C GLY A 323 22.82 1.36 4.36
N GLN A 324 23.18 0.33 5.11
CA GLN A 324 22.98 -1.08 4.83
C GLN A 324 22.60 -1.79 6.14
N THR A 325 21.77 -2.83 6.04
CA THR A 325 21.42 -3.67 7.18
C THR A 325 22.58 -4.61 7.50
N VAL A 326 22.98 -4.64 8.76
CA VAL A 326 24.08 -5.49 9.24
C VAL A 326 23.58 -6.34 10.40
N PHE A 327 23.82 -7.65 10.32
CA PHE A 327 23.60 -8.59 11.42
C PHE A 327 24.90 -8.81 12.17
N THR A 328 24.95 -8.44 13.44
CA THR A 328 26.07 -8.75 14.34
C THR A 328 25.67 -9.88 15.27
N TRP A 329 26.16 -11.08 14.98
CA TRP A 329 25.79 -12.31 15.67
C TRP A 329 26.32 -12.35 17.11
N LEU A 330 25.39 -12.42 18.06
CA LEU A 330 25.64 -12.55 19.49
C LEU A 330 25.83 -14.02 19.90
N SER A 331 25.12 -14.93 19.23
CA SER A 331 25.12 -16.37 19.55
C SER A 331 24.98 -17.22 18.28
N GLY A 332 25.09 -18.54 18.43
CA GLY A 332 24.97 -19.50 17.34
C GLY A 332 26.29 -19.74 16.58
N PRO A 333 26.23 -20.42 15.42
CA PRO A 333 27.41 -20.81 14.64
C PRO A 333 28.27 -19.64 14.15
N LEU A 334 27.68 -18.44 14.10
CA LEU A 334 28.31 -17.21 13.60
C LEU A 334 28.65 -16.21 14.71
N ALA A 335 28.55 -16.59 16.00
CA ALA A 335 28.78 -15.70 17.13
C ALA A 335 30.11 -14.93 17.03
N GLY A 336 30.05 -13.61 17.24
CA GLY A 336 31.18 -12.68 17.15
C GLY A 336 31.50 -12.19 15.74
N THR A 337 30.70 -12.54 14.73
CA THR A 337 30.86 -12.06 13.36
C THR A 337 29.78 -11.06 12.97
N SER A 338 30.06 -10.24 11.95
CA SER A 338 29.09 -9.32 11.34
C SER A 338 28.92 -9.63 9.86
N GLN A 339 27.69 -9.66 9.37
CA GLN A 339 27.34 -9.88 7.97
C GLN A 339 26.49 -8.72 7.45
N ASN A 340 26.82 -8.24 6.25
CA ASN A 340 26.00 -7.28 5.55
C ASN A 340 24.86 -8.00 4.81
N ILE A 341 23.67 -7.42 4.86
CA ILE A 341 22.42 -8.03 4.41
C ILE A 341 21.86 -7.26 3.23
N LEU A 342 21.43 -7.99 2.20
CA LEU A 342 20.45 -7.49 1.23
C LEU A 342 19.08 -8.01 1.67
N ASP A 343 18.16 -7.11 1.95
CA ASP A 343 16.74 -7.41 2.11
C ASP A 343 15.99 -6.71 0.96
N THR A 344 15.20 -7.46 0.22
CA THR A 344 14.33 -6.91 -0.82
C THR A 344 13.04 -7.70 -0.86
N GLU A 345 11.98 -6.98 -1.17
CA GLU A 345 10.69 -7.59 -1.44
C GLU A 345 10.80 -8.53 -2.64
N ALA A 346 10.04 -9.62 -2.59
CA ALA A 346 10.04 -10.62 -3.66
C ALA A 346 8.70 -10.67 -4.37
N ASN A 347 7.61 -10.76 -3.59
CA ASN A 347 6.26 -10.95 -4.09
C ASN A 347 5.22 -10.79 -2.96
N TYR A 348 3.96 -10.53 -3.34
CA TYR A 348 2.80 -10.62 -2.46
C TYR A 348 1.94 -11.82 -2.85
N GLY A 349 1.79 -12.76 -1.93
CA GLY A 349 0.87 -13.87 -2.04
C GLY A 349 -0.53 -13.54 -1.55
N PRO A 350 -1.44 -14.54 -1.61
CA PRO A 350 -2.76 -14.45 -1.03
C PRO A 350 -2.71 -14.28 0.50
N GLU A 351 -1.86 -15.05 1.17
CA GLU A 351 -1.77 -15.12 2.65
C GLU A 351 -0.48 -14.49 3.22
N THR A 352 0.55 -14.36 2.38
CA THR A 352 1.91 -14.05 2.82
C THR A 352 2.58 -12.98 1.98
N ILE A 353 3.47 -12.21 2.58
CA ILE A 353 4.53 -11.49 1.87
C ILE A 353 5.76 -12.38 1.70
N ALA A 354 6.39 -12.33 0.53
CA ALA A 354 7.65 -13.00 0.25
C ALA A 354 8.80 -11.98 0.17
N ARG A 355 9.96 -12.33 0.73
CA ARG A 355 11.18 -11.52 0.72
C ARG A 355 12.40 -12.35 0.37
N TYR A 356 13.37 -11.68 -0.25
CA TYR A 356 14.72 -12.20 -0.40
C TYR A 356 15.61 -11.63 0.70
N ILE A 357 16.25 -12.51 1.47
CA ILE A 357 17.28 -12.12 2.43
C ILE A 357 18.60 -12.75 1.96
N ALA A 358 19.60 -11.95 1.63
CA ALA A 358 20.93 -12.45 1.32
C ALA A 358 21.95 -12.05 2.39
N LEU A 359 22.60 -13.04 2.99
CA LEU A 359 23.64 -12.85 4.00
C LEU A 359 25.02 -12.97 3.33
N ALA A 360 25.77 -11.87 3.27
CA ALA A 360 27.14 -11.89 2.78
C ALA A 360 28.09 -12.61 3.75
N PRO A 361 29.21 -13.22 3.29
CA PRO A 361 30.22 -13.74 4.19
C PRO A 361 30.72 -12.67 5.19
N PRO A 362 31.13 -13.04 6.41
CA PRO A 362 31.63 -12.07 7.38
C PRO A 362 32.72 -11.16 6.82
N GLY A 363 32.52 -9.84 6.97
CA GLY A 363 33.44 -8.81 6.48
C GLY A 363 33.42 -8.55 4.97
N GLN A 364 32.46 -9.10 4.22
CA GLN A 364 32.22 -8.78 2.81
C GLN A 364 31.03 -7.81 2.66
N ASP A 365 31.05 -6.97 1.63
CA ASP A 365 29.94 -6.09 1.28
C ASP A 365 28.69 -6.91 0.90
N ALA A 366 27.48 -6.41 1.20
CA ALA A 366 26.28 -7.11 0.74
C ALA A 366 26.16 -7.03 -0.79
N PRO A 367 25.57 -8.06 -1.42
CA PRO A 367 25.18 -7.97 -2.82
C PRO A 367 24.19 -6.82 -3.05
N TYR A 368 24.19 -6.26 -4.25
CA TYR A 368 23.26 -5.20 -4.63
C TYR A 368 21.95 -5.76 -5.20
N THR A 369 21.98 -6.98 -5.74
CA THR A 369 20.81 -7.64 -6.32
C THR A 369 20.77 -9.12 -5.94
N VAL A 370 19.58 -9.72 -5.99
CA VAL A 370 19.38 -11.15 -5.72
C VAL A 370 20.16 -12.03 -6.72
N ASN A 371 20.15 -11.67 -8.02
CA ASN A 371 20.93 -12.37 -9.04
C ASN A 371 22.43 -12.36 -8.71
N GLN A 372 22.98 -11.20 -8.33
CA GLN A 372 24.38 -11.08 -7.90
C GLN A 372 24.63 -11.95 -6.67
N ALA A 373 23.74 -11.90 -5.67
CA ALA A 373 23.83 -12.69 -4.45
C ALA A 373 23.94 -14.20 -4.73
N MET A 374 23.10 -14.73 -5.61
CA MET A 374 23.10 -16.16 -5.98
C MET A 374 24.38 -16.60 -6.71
N GLN A 375 25.11 -15.67 -7.33
CA GLN A 375 26.35 -15.96 -8.04
C GLN A 375 27.60 -15.79 -7.16
N MET A 376 27.50 -15.06 -6.06
CA MET A 376 28.63 -14.75 -5.18
C MET A 376 29.02 -15.97 -4.31
N PRO A 377 30.31 -16.35 -4.28
CA PRO A 377 30.77 -17.46 -3.45
C PRO A 377 30.55 -17.18 -1.95
N GLY A 378 29.82 -18.08 -1.29
CA GLY A 378 29.61 -18.04 0.17
C GLY A 378 28.50 -17.10 0.64
N VAL A 379 27.83 -16.39 -0.27
CA VAL A 379 26.60 -15.67 0.05
C VAL A 379 25.47 -16.70 0.19
N GLN A 380 24.74 -16.60 1.30
CA GLN A 380 23.50 -17.36 1.50
C GLN A 380 22.34 -16.51 1.06
N VAL A 381 21.42 -17.07 0.27
CA VAL A 381 20.24 -16.36 -0.23
C VAL A 381 19.03 -17.16 0.21
N PHE A 382 18.11 -16.51 0.91
CA PHE A 382 16.89 -17.09 1.40
C PHE A 382 15.71 -16.48 0.67
N VAL A 383 14.69 -17.28 0.40
CA VAL A 383 13.34 -16.76 0.16
C VAL A 383 12.52 -17.09 1.36
N VAL A 384 11.95 -16.07 1.99
CA VAL A 384 11.21 -16.19 3.24
C VAL A 384 9.84 -15.54 3.11
N PHE A 385 8.86 -16.11 3.81
CA PHE A 385 7.48 -15.71 3.81
C PHE A 385 7.08 -15.26 5.21
N ALA A 386 6.31 -14.18 5.33
CA ALA A 386 5.62 -13.82 6.57
C ALA A 386 4.13 -13.67 6.30
N CYS A 387 3.30 -14.00 7.29
CA CYS A 387 1.85 -13.82 7.22
C CYS A 387 1.48 -12.33 7.07
N GLU A 388 0.44 -12.05 6.30
CA GLU A 388 -0.15 -10.70 6.23
C GLU A 388 -1.27 -10.53 7.25
N ASP A 389 -1.03 -9.68 8.25
CA ASP A 389 -1.97 -9.45 9.37
C ASP A 389 -3.35 -8.94 8.93
N TRP A 390 -3.44 -8.31 7.75
CA TRP A 390 -4.66 -7.66 7.26
C TRP A 390 -5.50 -8.51 6.30
N LYS A 391 -4.93 -9.57 5.70
CA LYS A 391 -5.66 -10.42 4.74
C LYS A 391 -6.32 -11.61 5.40
N SER A 392 -5.61 -12.27 6.31
CA SER A 392 -6.04 -13.54 6.90
C SER A 392 -5.51 -13.67 8.32
N GLY A 393 -6.45 -13.65 9.27
CA GLY A 393 -6.14 -13.99 10.66
C GLY A 393 -5.82 -15.48 10.87
N SER A 394 -5.82 -16.29 9.80
CA SER A 394 -5.56 -17.73 9.86
C SER A 394 -4.08 -18.08 9.70
N CYS A 395 -3.31 -17.26 8.96
CA CYS A 395 -1.87 -17.43 8.85
C CYS A 395 -1.18 -16.98 10.13
N ASN A 396 -0.39 -17.87 10.73
CA ASN A 396 0.35 -17.54 11.95
C ASN A 396 1.63 -18.36 12.07
N PHE A 397 2.80 -17.70 12.03
CA PHE A 397 4.10 -18.35 12.20
C PHE A 397 4.72 -18.25 13.60
N SER A 398 4.02 -17.63 14.56
CA SER A 398 4.55 -17.42 15.93
C SER A 398 4.95 -18.71 16.64
N SER A 399 4.25 -19.81 16.37
CA SER A 399 4.45 -21.12 17.03
C SER A 399 5.82 -21.76 16.75
N VAL A 400 6.52 -21.35 15.70
CA VAL A 400 7.81 -21.94 15.32
C VAL A 400 8.84 -21.83 16.44
N PHE A 401 8.93 -20.67 17.09
CA PHE A 401 9.94 -20.42 18.12
C PHE A 401 9.57 -20.99 19.49
N ASP A 402 8.27 -21.22 19.75
CA ASP A 402 7.80 -21.90 20.95
C ASP A 402 8.24 -23.37 20.98
N SER A 403 8.12 -24.05 19.84
CA SER A 403 8.52 -25.44 19.70
C SER A 403 10.03 -25.64 19.91
N ALA A 404 10.86 -24.75 19.36
CA ALA A 404 12.30 -24.78 19.54
C ALA A 404 12.70 -24.51 21.00
N ARG A 405 12.01 -23.58 21.68
CA ARG A 405 12.21 -23.29 23.10
C ARG A 405 11.85 -24.51 23.97
N ALA A 406 10.75 -25.19 23.67
CA ALA A 406 10.34 -26.40 24.38
C ALA A 406 11.34 -27.55 24.19
N GLN A 407 11.87 -27.76 22.99
CA GLN A 407 12.90 -28.78 22.71
C GLN A 407 14.22 -28.49 23.44
N ALA A 408 14.67 -27.23 23.43
CA ALA A 408 15.87 -26.82 24.15
C ALA A 408 15.72 -27.06 25.67
N GLN A 409 14.56 -26.73 26.25
CA GLN A 409 14.26 -27.00 27.66
C GLN A 409 14.22 -28.50 27.98
N ALA A 410 13.69 -29.33 27.08
CA ALA A 410 13.67 -30.78 27.25
C ALA A 410 15.09 -31.39 27.27
N LEU A 411 15.99 -30.92 26.40
CA LEU A 411 17.39 -31.36 26.36
C LEU A 411 18.16 -30.98 27.64
N VAL A 412 17.95 -29.76 28.15
CA VAL A 412 18.53 -29.33 29.45
C VAL A 412 18.06 -30.23 30.59
N LYS A 413 16.78 -30.64 30.58
CA LYS A 413 16.21 -31.53 31.61
C LYS A 413 16.82 -32.94 31.56
N THR A 414 17.18 -33.45 30.39
CA THR A 414 17.85 -34.76 30.25
C THR A 414 19.32 -34.75 30.67
N HIS A 415 20.03 -33.63 30.51
CA HIS A 415 21.44 -33.50 30.92
C HIS A 415 21.65 -33.13 32.40
N LEU A 416 20.60 -32.68 33.09
CA LEU A 416 20.60 -32.40 34.53
C LEU A 416 20.09 -33.58 35.38
N ALA A 417 19.90 -34.77 34.81
CA ALA A 417 19.64 -35.97 35.61
C ALA A 417 20.83 -36.21 36.58
N PRO A 418 20.57 -36.46 37.87
CA PRO A 418 21.60 -36.36 38.91
C PRO A 418 22.69 -37.40 38.72
N ALA A 419 23.90 -36.93 38.44
CA ALA A 419 25.10 -37.72 38.58
C ALA A 419 25.22 -38.20 40.04
N VAL A 420 25.44 -39.50 40.18
CA VAL A 420 25.72 -40.25 41.42
C VAL A 420 26.66 -39.47 42.35
N PRO A 421 26.41 -39.42 43.68
CA PRO A 421 27.01 -38.44 44.57
C PRO A 421 28.47 -38.77 44.92
N HIS A 422 29.41 -37.96 44.45
CA HIS A 422 30.71 -37.84 45.11
C HIS A 422 31.21 -36.40 45.26
N ARG A 423 31.29 -36.01 46.55
CA ARG A 423 32.08 -34.96 47.21
C ARG A 423 31.88 -33.49 46.80
N ARG A 424 31.20 -32.78 47.72
CA ARG A 424 31.27 -31.33 48.07
C ARG A 424 32.64 -30.68 47.77
N PRO A 425 32.73 -29.38 47.40
CA PRO A 425 32.31 -28.31 48.33
C PRO A 425 31.80 -26.95 47.79
N ARG A 426 31.22 -26.21 48.77
CA ARG A 426 31.09 -24.76 48.98
C ARG A 426 29.89 -23.99 48.39
N HIS A 427 28.97 -23.73 49.32
CA HIS A 427 27.94 -22.69 49.31
C HIS A 427 28.51 -21.29 49.07
N LEU A 428 27.86 -20.54 48.18
CA LEU A 428 27.78 -19.08 48.19
C LEU A 428 26.30 -18.71 48.37
N TYR A 429 26.02 -17.95 49.43
CA TYR A 429 24.71 -17.36 49.73
C TYR A 429 24.49 -16.14 48.83
N ALA A 430 23.35 -16.09 48.14
CA ALA A 430 22.80 -14.85 47.60
C ALA A 430 21.65 -14.39 48.53
N GLN A 431 21.70 -13.13 48.95
CA GLN A 431 20.63 -12.47 49.71
C GLN A 431 19.58 -11.90 48.74
N PRO A 432 18.29 -11.88 49.12
CA PRO A 432 17.24 -11.27 48.30
C PRO A 432 17.35 -9.74 48.36
N ILE A 433 17.33 -9.10 47.20
CA ILE A 433 17.25 -7.65 47.07
C ILE A 433 15.77 -7.28 47.19
N ALA A 434 15.44 -6.33 48.06
CA ALA A 434 14.10 -5.75 48.12
C ALA A 434 13.89 -4.89 46.87
N GLU A 435 12.98 -5.33 46.01
CA GLU A 435 12.63 -4.67 44.75
C GLU A 435 11.72 -3.47 45.03
N VAL A 436 12.09 -2.32 44.46
CA VAL A 436 11.36 -1.06 44.60
C VAL A 436 10.13 -1.13 43.71
N GLN A 437 8.94 -1.04 44.30
CA GLN A 437 7.67 -1.04 43.58
C GLN A 437 7.50 0.25 42.77
N ALA A 438 7.15 0.11 41.50
CA ALA A 438 6.82 1.23 40.62
C ALA A 438 5.37 1.73 40.90
N PRO A 439 5.11 3.05 40.83
CA PRO A 439 3.78 3.62 41.07
C PRO A 439 2.77 3.23 39.97
N ALA A 440 1.48 3.25 40.30
CA ALA A 440 0.38 2.81 39.43
C ALA A 440 0.34 3.43 38.03
N ASP A 441 0.85 4.65 37.85
CA ASP A 441 0.92 5.35 36.55
C ASP A 441 1.98 4.78 35.59
N THR A 442 2.67 3.70 36.00
CA THR A 442 3.72 3.05 35.21
C THR A 442 3.40 1.62 34.78
N ASP A 443 2.20 1.10 35.08
CA ASP A 443 1.77 -0.19 34.53
C ASP A 443 1.52 -0.01 33.01
N PRO A 444 2.35 -0.61 32.13
CA PRO A 444 2.21 -0.43 30.69
C PRO A 444 0.90 -1.00 30.15
N CYS A 445 0.22 -1.86 30.91
CA CYS A 445 -1.09 -2.38 30.54
C CYS A 445 -2.21 -1.34 30.67
N ASN A 446 -2.03 -0.25 31.43
CA ASN A 446 -3.04 0.82 31.54
C ASN A 446 -3.34 1.52 30.20
N ALA A 447 -2.51 1.32 29.17
CA ALA A 447 -2.73 1.88 27.83
C ALA A 447 -3.91 1.24 27.08
N PHE A 448 -4.36 0.04 27.47
CA PHE A 448 -5.44 -0.67 26.79
C PHE A 448 -6.79 -0.36 27.43
N THR A 449 -7.72 0.14 26.62
CA THR A 449 -9.02 0.65 27.09
C THR A 449 -10.17 -0.33 26.95
N ASN A 450 -9.96 -1.47 26.29
CA ASN A 450 -10.93 -2.57 26.21
C ASN A 450 -10.29 -3.92 26.56
N CYS A 451 -11.16 -4.88 26.89
CA CYS A 451 -10.72 -6.18 27.38
C CYS A 451 -9.94 -6.98 26.33
N SER A 452 -10.44 -7.05 25.10
CA SER A 452 -9.85 -7.85 24.03
C SER A 452 -8.43 -7.42 23.71
N GLU A 453 -8.19 -6.11 23.59
CA GLU A 453 -6.84 -5.55 23.42
C GLU A 453 -5.98 -5.81 24.65
N CYS A 454 -6.52 -5.60 25.84
CA CYS A 454 -5.80 -5.79 27.09
C CYS A 454 -5.29 -7.23 27.29
N VAL A 455 -6.14 -8.24 27.10
CA VAL A 455 -5.73 -9.65 27.33
C VAL A 455 -4.83 -10.17 26.21
N ALA A 456 -4.90 -9.58 25.02
CA ALA A 456 -4.01 -9.88 23.89
C ALA A 456 -2.65 -9.15 24.01
N ALA A 457 -2.57 -8.11 24.82
CA ALA A 457 -1.38 -7.26 24.89
C ALA A 457 -0.22 -7.89 25.67
N ALA A 458 0.97 -7.71 25.11
CA ALA A 458 2.26 -7.96 25.74
C ALA A 458 3.21 -6.79 25.41
N PRO A 459 3.11 -5.64 26.12
CA PRO A 459 3.77 -4.37 25.77
C PRO A 459 5.31 -4.36 25.97
N GLY A 460 5.96 -5.51 25.84
CA GLY A 460 7.41 -5.70 25.98
C GLY A 460 7.83 -6.17 27.39
N GLY A 461 8.85 -7.03 27.45
CA GLY A 461 9.29 -7.69 28.69
C GLY A 461 8.45 -8.93 29.06
N ASP A 462 8.71 -9.52 30.22
CA ASP A 462 7.90 -10.62 30.78
C ASP A 462 6.55 -10.10 31.36
N VAL A 463 5.93 -9.12 30.68
CA VAL A 463 4.69 -8.46 31.11
C VAL A 463 3.49 -9.10 30.42
N LYS A 464 2.59 -9.72 31.20
CA LYS A 464 1.30 -10.23 30.71
C LYS A 464 0.17 -9.36 31.23
N CYS A 465 -0.59 -8.74 30.33
CA CYS A 465 -1.73 -7.90 30.69
C CYS A 465 -2.98 -8.74 31.00
N GLY A 466 -3.90 -8.15 31.76
CA GLY A 466 -5.18 -8.74 32.09
C GLY A 466 -6.21 -7.71 32.52
N TRP A 467 -7.47 -8.10 32.40
CA TRP A 467 -8.62 -7.22 32.53
C TRP A 467 -9.37 -7.47 33.83
N CYS A 468 -9.80 -6.39 34.48
CA CYS A 468 -10.55 -6.42 35.72
C CYS A 468 -12.07 -6.38 35.47
N MET A 469 -12.75 -7.54 35.51
CA MET A 469 -14.19 -7.63 35.26
C MET A 469 -15.03 -7.31 36.51
N GLY A 470 -16.02 -6.42 36.37
CA GLY A 470 -17.01 -6.16 37.43
C GLY A 470 -16.52 -5.46 38.70
N GLY A 471 -15.28 -4.96 38.74
CA GLY A 471 -14.69 -4.32 39.94
C GLY A 471 -13.82 -3.09 39.63
N HIS A 472 -13.40 -2.38 40.68
CA HIS A 472 -12.39 -1.33 40.58
C HIS A 472 -11.00 -1.97 40.66
N LEU A 473 -10.12 -1.61 39.73
CA LEU A 473 -8.72 -1.96 39.83
C LEU A 473 -8.10 -1.09 40.93
N HIS A 474 -7.63 -1.69 42.02
CA HIS A 474 -7.06 -0.94 43.15
C HIS A 474 -5.57 -1.24 43.29
N TYR A 475 -4.73 -0.28 42.96
CA TYR A 475 -3.28 -0.41 43.15
C TYR A 475 -2.92 -0.09 44.61
N ASN A 476 -2.18 -0.99 45.28
CA ASN A 476 -1.78 -0.83 46.68
C ASN A 476 -1.02 0.47 46.96
N SER A 477 -0.37 1.05 45.94
CA SER A 477 0.38 2.29 46.04
C SER A 477 -0.45 3.56 45.90
N SER A 478 -1.57 3.52 45.16
CA SER A 478 -2.29 4.73 44.72
C SER A 478 -3.80 4.69 44.95
N GLY A 479 -4.34 3.55 45.38
CA GLY A 479 -5.78 3.37 45.57
C GLY A 479 -6.51 2.95 44.29
N ASP A 480 -7.80 3.29 44.22
CA ASP A 480 -8.67 2.98 43.08
C ASP A 480 -8.18 3.66 41.81
N SER A 481 -8.06 2.89 40.74
CA SER A 481 -7.63 3.32 39.42
C SER A 481 -8.82 3.56 38.50
N PRO A 482 -8.75 4.55 37.59
CA PRO A 482 -9.72 4.67 36.50
C PRO A 482 -9.54 3.57 35.44
N TYR A 483 -8.40 2.87 35.43
CA TYR A 483 -8.09 1.83 34.44
C TYR A 483 -8.70 0.48 34.83
N LYS A 484 -8.88 -0.37 33.83
CA LYS A 484 -9.38 -1.75 33.99
C LYS A 484 -8.36 -2.81 33.56
N CYS A 485 -7.35 -2.41 32.78
CA CYS A 485 -6.26 -3.27 32.36
C CYS A 485 -5.04 -3.10 33.28
N ALA A 486 -4.42 -4.20 33.70
CA ALA A 486 -3.22 -4.20 34.53
C ALA A 486 -2.28 -5.37 34.15
N GLY A 487 -1.01 -5.30 34.56
CA GLY A 487 0.03 -6.24 34.15
C GLY A 487 0.63 -7.10 35.26
N TYR A 488 1.07 -8.29 34.89
CA TYR A 488 2.02 -9.09 35.68
C TYR A 488 3.40 -9.00 35.04
N THR A 489 4.41 -8.54 35.78
CA THR A 489 5.81 -8.67 35.34
C THR A 489 6.41 -9.92 35.99
N ASN A 490 6.94 -10.86 35.19
CA ASN A 490 7.53 -12.11 35.70
C ASN A 490 6.57 -12.95 36.59
N GLY A 491 5.27 -12.90 36.31
CA GLY A 491 4.24 -13.57 37.11
C GLY A 491 3.97 -12.91 38.47
N ILE A 492 4.55 -11.74 38.75
CA ILE A 492 4.28 -10.94 39.94
C ILE A 492 3.38 -9.76 39.54
N PRO A 493 2.18 -9.60 40.13
CA PRO A 493 1.31 -8.48 39.79
C PRO A 493 1.98 -7.17 40.18
N HIS A 494 1.70 -6.09 39.45
CA HIS A 494 2.00 -4.71 39.86
C HIS A 494 1.16 -4.29 41.08
N ALA A 495 1.28 -5.02 42.19
CA ALA A 495 0.67 -4.75 43.50
C ALA A 495 -0.76 -4.19 43.44
N PHE A 496 -1.64 -4.75 42.60
CA PHE A 496 -3.04 -4.36 42.52
C PHE A 496 -3.95 -5.46 43.07
N THR A 497 -5.17 -5.07 43.39
CA THR A 497 -6.28 -5.96 43.73
C THR A 497 -7.42 -5.68 42.76
N CYS A 498 -8.03 -6.77 42.28
CA CYS A 498 -9.17 -6.74 41.38
C CYS A 498 -10.03 -7.96 41.67
N GLU A 499 -11.34 -7.77 41.86
CA GLU A 499 -12.29 -8.86 41.87
C GLU A 499 -12.56 -9.26 40.42
N GLY A 500 -12.29 -10.52 40.04
CA GLY A 500 -12.57 -11.01 38.69
C GLY A 500 -11.49 -10.71 37.63
N PHE A 501 -10.21 -10.66 38.00
CA PHE A 501 -9.11 -10.48 37.05
C PHE A 501 -8.98 -11.65 36.06
N ARG A 502 -8.81 -11.35 34.76
CA ARG A 502 -8.70 -12.34 33.66
C ARG A 502 -7.50 -12.04 32.76
N THR A 503 -6.83 -13.07 32.26
CA THR A 503 -5.65 -12.95 31.36
C THR A 503 -5.73 -13.82 30.11
N GLU A 504 -6.88 -14.43 29.85
CA GLU A 504 -7.03 -15.47 28.81
C GLU A 504 -8.26 -15.22 27.93
N ASP A 505 -9.37 -14.79 28.53
CA ASP A 505 -10.57 -14.42 27.81
C ASP A 505 -11.28 -13.23 28.46
N CYS A 506 -12.21 -12.65 27.72
CA CYS A 506 -13.09 -11.58 28.14
C CYS A 506 -14.51 -12.09 28.43
N SER A 507 -14.68 -13.40 28.53
CA SER A 507 -16.01 -14.00 28.62
C SER A 507 -16.64 -13.74 29.99
N GLY A 508 -17.84 -13.18 29.98
CA GLY A 508 -18.57 -12.85 31.19
C GLY A 508 -20.04 -12.58 30.88
N TYR A 509 -20.68 -11.74 31.68
CA TYR A 509 -22.07 -11.37 31.52
C TYR A 509 -22.17 -9.87 31.24
N SER A 510 -23.05 -9.51 30.31
CA SER A 510 -23.37 -8.12 30.01
C SER A 510 -24.87 -7.92 30.12
N CYS A 511 -25.29 -6.69 30.36
CA CYS A 511 -26.69 -6.35 30.42
C CYS A 511 -27.27 -6.13 29.03
N ASN A 512 -28.31 -6.88 28.68
CA ASN A 512 -29.11 -6.59 27.50
C ASN A 512 -30.13 -5.49 27.82
N TRP A 513 -29.69 -4.24 27.65
CA TRP A 513 -30.53 -3.05 27.86
C TRP A 513 -31.59 -2.83 26.76
N THR A 514 -31.69 -3.68 25.74
CA THR A 514 -32.71 -3.52 24.68
C THR A 514 -34.08 -4.08 25.05
N GLN A 515 -34.17 -4.84 26.16
CA GLN A 515 -35.42 -5.40 26.65
C GLN A 515 -36.10 -4.49 27.68
N THR A 516 -37.43 -4.56 27.75
CA THR A 516 -38.26 -3.81 28.73
C THR A 516 -37.94 -4.15 30.19
N LEU A 517 -37.29 -5.30 30.41
CA LEU A 517 -36.62 -5.68 31.65
C LEU A 517 -35.20 -6.09 31.23
N PRO A 518 -34.15 -5.36 31.63
CA PRO A 518 -32.78 -5.72 31.30
C PRO A 518 -32.51 -7.15 31.74
N GLN A 519 -31.97 -7.96 30.83
CA GLN A 519 -31.58 -9.34 31.12
C GLN A 519 -30.09 -9.48 30.97
N CYS A 520 -29.46 -10.10 31.95
CA CYS A 520 -28.08 -10.53 31.83
C CYS A 520 -27.98 -11.63 30.78
N TYR A 521 -26.99 -11.49 29.89
CA TYR A 521 -26.67 -12.51 28.91
C TYR A 521 -25.16 -12.71 28.88
N LYS A 522 -24.76 -13.91 28.50
CA LYS A 522 -23.34 -14.23 28.36
C LYS A 522 -22.78 -13.50 27.13
N SER A 523 -21.71 -12.74 27.34
CA SER A 523 -21.00 -11.97 26.31
C SER A 523 -19.56 -12.43 26.25
N ASP A 524 -18.97 -12.41 25.05
CA ASP A 524 -17.53 -12.64 24.86
C ASP A 524 -16.70 -11.44 25.36
N GLU A 525 -17.35 -10.29 25.57
CA GLU A 525 -16.84 -9.14 26.34
C GLU A 525 -17.82 -8.82 27.48
N GLY A 526 -17.74 -9.61 28.55
CA GLY A 526 -18.59 -9.45 29.72
C GLY A 526 -18.16 -8.29 30.60
N GLU A 527 -19.11 -7.43 30.99
CA GLU A 527 -18.88 -6.38 32.00
C GLU A 527 -18.77 -6.96 33.42
N TYR A 528 -19.46 -8.08 33.66
CA TYR A 528 -19.59 -8.73 34.95
C TYR A 528 -19.04 -10.16 34.92
N GLN A 529 -18.39 -10.58 36.01
CA GLN A 529 -17.76 -11.90 36.11
C GLN A 529 -18.77 -13.05 36.15
N ASP A 530 -19.98 -12.81 36.65
CA ASP A 530 -21.02 -13.81 36.83
C ASP A 530 -22.42 -13.20 36.70
N ASP A 531 -23.39 -14.08 36.44
CA ASP A 531 -24.78 -13.74 36.22
C ASP A 531 -25.39 -13.01 37.43
N ALA A 532 -25.03 -13.40 38.66
CA ALA A 532 -25.59 -12.81 39.87
C ALA A 532 -25.11 -11.36 40.09
N SER A 533 -23.83 -11.08 39.81
CA SER A 533 -23.24 -9.75 39.84
C SER A 533 -23.85 -8.86 38.76
N CYS A 534 -24.06 -9.43 37.57
CA CYS A 534 -24.79 -8.77 36.50
C CYS A 534 -26.22 -8.45 36.95
N GLU A 535 -27.02 -9.42 37.42
CA GLU A 535 -28.42 -9.23 37.82
C GLU A 535 -28.58 -8.19 38.93
N ALA A 536 -27.60 -8.09 39.85
CA ALA A 536 -27.60 -7.09 40.91
C ALA A 536 -27.50 -5.65 40.36
N THR A 537 -26.82 -5.45 39.24
CA THR A 537 -26.62 -4.13 38.59
C THR A 537 -27.57 -3.90 37.41
N CYS A 538 -28.07 -4.97 36.77
CA CYS A 538 -28.96 -4.96 35.61
C CYS A 538 -30.40 -4.59 35.95
N GLN A 539 -30.61 -3.49 36.68
CA GLN A 539 -31.91 -3.07 37.17
C GLN A 539 -32.40 -1.83 36.39
N PRO A 540 -33.66 -1.81 35.90
CA PRO A 540 -34.19 -0.80 34.98
C PRO A 540 -34.32 0.63 35.54
N ASN A 541 -33.90 0.86 36.79
CA ASN A 541 -34.14 2.11 37.54
C ASN A 541 -32.89 2.98 37.76
N GLN A 542 -31.78 2.74 37.05
CA GLN A 542 -30.52 3.47 37.30
C GLN A 542 -29.82 4.09 36.08
N MET A 543 -30.51 4.32 34.96
CA MET A 543 -29.87 5.00 33.81
C MET A 543 -29.76 6.51 34.03
N ALA A 544 -28.62 7.09 33.68
CA ALA A 544 -28.38 8.54 33.77
C ALA A 544 -27.64 9.07 32.54
N SER A 545 -27.91 10.32 32.19
CA SER A 545 -27.20 11.08 31.17
C SER A 545 -26.41 12.16 31.86
N CYS A 546 -25.18 12.38 31.43
CA CYS A 546 -24.39 13.52 31.90
C CYS A 546 -25.05 14.78 31.35
N ASN A 547 -25.45 15.70 32.20
CA ASN A 547 -25.88 17.01 31.77
C ASN A 547 -24.61 17.87 31.58
N PRO A 548 -24.25 18.24 30.33
CA PRO A 548 -22.99 18.91 30.03
C PRO A 548 -22.92 20.33 30.62
N LEU A 549 -24.07 20.94 30.97
CA LEU A 549 -24.13 22.27 31.58
C LEU A 549 -23.94 22.21 33.10
N THR A 550 -24.49 21.20 33.77
CA THR A 550 -24.44 21.10 35.23
C THR A 550 -23.29 20.24 35.73
N LYS A 551 -22.64 19.48 34.84
CA LYS A 551 -21.64 18.45 35.16
C LYS A 551 -22.16 17.42 36.17
N GLN A 552 -23.45 17.14 36.13
CA GLN A 552 -24.12 16.19 37.00
C GLN A 552 -24.90 15.17 36.16
N CYS A 553 -24.92 13.94 36.62
CA CYS A 553 -25.69 12.89 35.98
C CYS A 553 -27.14 12.92 36.43
N GLU A 554 -28.01 13.21 35.47
CA GLU A 554 -29.44 13.27 35.65
C GLU A 554 -30.05 11.91 35.29
N ILE A 555 -30.86 11.36 36.19
CA ILE A 555 -31.59 10.11 35.93
C ILE A 555 -32.52 10.35 34.75
N CYS A 556 -32.42 9.49 33.74
CA CYS A 556 -33.19 9.59 32.52
C CYS A 556 -33.92 8.27 32.25
N SER A 557 -34.97 8.35 31.43
CA SER A 557 -35.77 7.18 31.06
C SER A 557 -35.11 6.45 29.90
N GLN A 558 -35.04 5.12 30.00
CA GLN A 558 -34.50 4.22 28.97
C GLN A 558 -35.12 4.53 27.59
N GLY A 559 -34.26 4.68 26.58
CA GLY A 559 -34.66 5.06 25.21
C GLY A 559 -34.70 6.57 24.93
N SER A 560 -34.40 7.42 25.93
CA SER A 560 -34.17 8.84 25.69
C SER A 560 -32.81 9.05 25.01
N PRO A 561 -32.67 9.98 24.06
CA PRO A 561 -31.37 10.34 23.48
C PRO A 561 -30.37 10.67 24.59
N ASN A 562 -29.16 10.11 24.52
CA ASN A 562 -28.04 10.27 25.48
C ASN A 562 -28.18 9.54 26.83
N CYS A 563 -29.21 8.70 27.01
CA CYS A 563 -29.43 7.92 28.23
C CYS A 563 -28.91 6.48 28.10
N THR A 564 -27.58 6.30 27.98
CA THR A 564 -26.97 5.01 27.61
C THR A 564 -26.15 4.35 28.71
N GLN A 565 -25.97 5.00 29.85
CA GLN A 565 -25.07 4.56 30.91
C GLN A 565 -25.76 4.57 32.27
N THR A 566 -25.28 3.74 33.20
CA THR A 566 -25.77 3.76 34.58
C THR A 566 -25.36 5.06 35.27
N LYS A 567 -26.05 5.43 36.35
CA LYS A 567 -25.69 6.61 37.14
C LYS A 567 -24.25 6.54 37.66
N ALA A 568 -23.77 5.36 38.05
CA ALA A 568 -22.41 5.18 38.54
C ALA A 568 -21.36 5.43 37.45
N GLU A 569 -21.56 4.86 36.25
CA GLU A 569 -20.69 5.10 35.09
C GLU A 569 -20.73 6.57 34.66
N CYS A 570 -21.92 7.15 34.66
CA CYS A 570 -22.10 8.55 34.35
C CYS A 570 -21.33 9.45 35.33
N ASP A 571 -21.49 9.24 36.64
CA ASP A 571 -20.84 10.05 37.68
C ASP A 571 -19.30 9.93 37.59
N ALA A 572 -18.77 8.81 37.08
CA ALA A 572 -17.33 8.60 36.88
C ALA A 572 -16.73 9.40 35.70
N ILE A 573 -17.52 9.73 34.68
CA ILE A 573 -17.04 10.39 33.47
C ILE A 573 -17.49 11.85 33.32
N CYS A 574 -18.59 12.25 33.97
CA CYS A 574 -19.28 13.52 33.72
C CYS A 574 -18.51 14.77 34.21
N ASP A 575 -17.56 14.63 35.13
CA ASP A 575 -16.71 15.74 35.63
C ASP A 575 -15.25 15.67 35.10
N LEU A 576 -14.99 14.84 34.10
CA LEU A 576 -13.66 14.81 33.51
C LEU A 576 -13.37 16.11 32.74
N PRO A 577 -12.16 16.69 32.85
CA PRO A 577 -11.78 17.84 32.05
C PRO A 577 -11.76 17.47 30.56
N HIS A 578 -12.40 18.32 29.76
CA HIS A 578 -12.48 18.16 28.31
C HIS A 578 -11.41 19.02 27.63
N ALA A 579 -10.91 18.55 26.50
CA ALA A 579 -9.95 19.25 25.67
C ALA A 579 -10.27 19.00 24.19
N LYS A 580 -9.81 19.88 23.32
CA LYS A 580 -9.90 19.72 21.88
C LYS A 580 -8.52 19.81 21.26
N CYS A 581 -8.30 19.05 20.19
CA CYS A 581 -7.04 19.11 19.49
C CYS A 581 -6.95 20.41 18.69
N ASN A 582 -5.99 21.27 19.02
CA ASN A 582 -5.67 22.38 18.15
C ASN A 582 -4.87 21.84 16.96
N MET A 583 -5.53 21.72 15.82
CA MET A 583 -4.97 21.14 14.60
C MET A 583 -3.81 21.95 13.99
N GLN A 584 -3.62 23.21 14.39
CA GLN A 584 -2.49 24.04 13.96
C GLN A 584 -1.26 23.83 14.82
N THR A 585 -1.44 23.64 16.13
CA THR A 585 -0.33 23.46 17.08
C THR A 585 -0.04 22.00 17.39
N LEU A 586 -0.96 21.10 17.01
CA LEU A 586 -1.00 19.68 17.41
C LEU A 586 -0.92 19.49 18.93
N GLN A 587 -1.51 20.43 19.68
CA GLN A 587 -1.59 20.37 21.14
C GLN A 587 -3.04 20.36 21.59
N CYS A 588 -3.31 19.63 22.67
CA CYS A 588 -4.60 19.66 23.33
C CYS A 588 -4.77 20.96 24.11
N GLU A 589 -5.85 21.66 23.80
CA GLU A 589 -6.25 22.85 24.52
C GLU A 589 -7.49 22.52 25.35
N SER A 590 -7.47 22.89 26.64
CA SER A 590 -8.67 22.75 27.47
C SER A 590 -9.79 23.58 26.88
N CYS A 591 -10.98 23.03 26.82
CA CYS A 591 -12.16 23.73 26.33
C CYS A 591 -13.36 23.46 27.25
N ASP A 592 -14.42 24.24 27.09
CA ASP A 592 -15.65 24.12 27.87
C ASP A 592 -16.81 23.79 26.95
N ILE A 593 -17.38 22.60 27.12
CA ILE A 593 -18.48 22.05 26.33
C ILE A 593 -19.73 22.95 26.34
N SER A 594 -19.90 23.80 27.36
CA SER A 594 -21.03 24.75 27.43
C SER A 594 -20.87 25.94 26.48
N SER A 595 -19.63 26.24 26.09
CA SER A 595 -19.27 27.35 25.20
C SER A 595 -18.78 26.90 23.83
N ASP A 596 -18.33 25.64 23.73
CA ASP A 596 -17.71 25.03 22.56
C ASP A 596 -18.29 23.63 22.35
N PRO A 597 -19.31 23.48 21.48
CA PRO A 597 -20.01 22.22 21.26
C PRO A 597 -19.10 21.07 20.78
N ASP A 598 -17.92 21.39 20.21
CA ASP A 598 -16.96 20.40 19.71
C ASP A 598 -15.99 19.92 20.79
N CYS A 599 -16.04 20.51 21.98
CA CYS A 599 -15.24 20.15 23.13
C CYS A 599 -15.76 18.86 23.81
N THR A 600 -15.67 17.75 23.09
CA THR A 600 -16.26 16.46 23.50
C THR A 600 -15.21 15.44 23.94
N ASP A 601 -13.95 15.62 23.57
CA ASP A 601 -12.87 14.72 23.99
C ASP A 601 -12.42 15.02 25.43
N THR A 602 -12.14 13.98 26.22
CA THR A 602 -11.42 14.15 27.49
C THR A 602 -9.96 14.50 27.22
N VAL A 603 -9.26 15.13 28.18
CA VAL A 603 -7.83 15.51 28.02
C VAL A 603 -6.98 14.33 27.51
N GLY A 604 -7.17 13.12 28.06
CA GLY A 604 -6.44 11.92 27.63
C GLY A 604 -6.73 11.50 26.19
N SER A 605 -8.02 11.45 25.81
CA SER A 605 -8.45 11.07 24.45
C SER A 605 -7.98 12.10 23.42
N CYS A 606 -8.03 13.39 23.77
CA CYS A 606 -7.49 14.45 22.94
C CYS A 606 -5.99 14.26 22.69
N GLN A 607 -5.21 13.91 23.73
CA GLN A 607 -3.75 13.83 23.61
C GLN A 607 -3.32 12.71 22.68
N GLU A 608 -3.98 11.55 22.76
CA GLU A 608 -3.80 10.45 21.83
C GLU A 608 -4.20 10.86 20.41
N LYS A 609 -5.37 11.52 20.27
CA LYS A 609 -5.86 12.04 18.99
C LYS A 609 -4.87 13.03 18.37
N CYS A 610 -4.34 14.00 19.11
CA CYS A 610 -3.36 14.98 18.62
C CYS A 610 -2.00 14.38 18.27
N THR A 611 -1.52 13.39 19.03
CA THR A 611 -0.18 12.81 18.83
C THR A 611 -0.15 11.92 17.57
N ASN A 612 -1.27 11.27 17.26
CA ASN A 612 -1.43 10.40 16.09
C ASN A 612 -1.76 11.16 14.78
N GLN A 613 -1.73 12.50 14.78
CA GLN A 613 -2.12 13.36 13.65
C GLN A 613 -0.93 13.88 12.82
N THR A 614 0.28 13.30 12.93
CA THR A 614 1.47 13.84 12.25
C THR A 614 1.55 13.49 10.74
N ALA A 615 1.82 14.53 9.94
CA ALA A 615 2.18 14.59 8.51
C ALA A 615 1.24 13.98 7.46
N SER A 616 0.14 13.35 7.87
CA SER A 616 -0.68 12.56 6.95
C SER A 616 -2.17 12.88 7.03
N PHE A 617 -2.61 13.79 7.90
CA PHE A 617 -4.03 14.19 7.98
C PHE A 617 -4.30 15.50 7.20
N GLY A 618 -5.23 15.45 6.25
CA GLY A 618 -5.60 16.60 5.43
C GLY A 618 -6.78 16.30 4.51
N GLU A 619 -7.24 17.30 3.77
CA GLU A 619 -8.27 17.18 2.74
C GLU A 619 -7.60 17.08 1.37
N CYS A 620 -8.11 16.23 0.48
CA CYS A 620 -7.61 16.19 -0.90
C CYS A 620 -8.16 17.39 -1.65
N ASP A 621 -7.29 18.30 -2.11
CA ASP A 621 -7.70 19.36 -3.03
C ASP A 621 -8.14 18.72 -4.36
N PRO A 622 -9.43 18.80 -4.72
CA PRO A 622 -9.98 18.10 -5.89
C PRO A 622 -9.48 18.66 -7.23
N LEU A 623 -8.90 19.87 -7.24
CA LEU A 623 -8.33 20.47 -8.45
C LEU A 623 -6.88 20.06 -8.68
N THR A 624 -6.13 19.82 -7.61
CA THR A 624 -4.68 19.57 -7.69
C THR A 624 -4.30 18.14 -7.35
N GLY A 625 -5.18 17.36 -6.73
CA GLY A 625 -4.89 16.02 -6.23
C GLY A 625 -3.87 16.02 -5.08
N GLN A 626 -3.57 17.18 -4.51
CA GLN A 626 -2.62 17.32 -3.41
C GLN A 626 -3.34 17.35 -2.08
N CYS A 627 -2.67 16.85 -1.04
CA CYS A 627 -3.17 16.97 0.32
C CYS A 627 -2.99 18.39 0.85
N ILE A 628 -4.08 19.04 1.24
CA ILE A 628 -4.07 20.35 1.89
C ILE A 628 -4.47 20.22 3.37
N PRO A 629 -3.98 21.10 4.27
CA PRO A 629 -4.40 21.09 5.67
C PRO A 629 -5.92 21.27 5.81
N CYS A 630 -6.53 20.53 6.73
CA CYS A 630 -7.94 20.63 7.05
C CYS A 630 -8.37 22.05 7.39
N ASN A 631 -9.50 22.49 6.84
CA ASN A 631 -10.09 23.77 7.23
C ASN A 631 -10.61 23.68 8.68
N PRO A 632 -10.07 24.48 9.63
CA PRO A 632 -10.47 24.43 11.03
C PRO A 632 -11.95 24.81 11.26
N ASP A 633 -12.60 25.50 10.31
CA ASP A 633 -14.00 25.91 10.41
C ASP A 633 -15.00 24.81 9.99
N ASN A 634 -14.55 23.68 9.42
CA ASN A 634 -15.40 22.64 8.84
C ASN A 634 -15.44 21.31 9.63
N HIS A 635 -15.02 21.30 10.90
CA HIS A 635 -15.23 20.20 11.86
C HIS A 635 -14.87 18.79 11.32
N GLU A 636 -13.62 18.58 10.88
CA GLU A 636 -13.06 17.31 10.37
C GLU A 636 -13.73 16.71 9.11
N ALA A 637 -14.84 17.26 8.62
CA ALA A 637 -15.55 16.75 7.45
C ALA A 637 -14.69 16.91 6.18
N GLY A 638 -14.36 15.78 5.54
CA GLY A 638 -13.53 15.72 4.33
C GLY A 638 -12.04 15.44 4.58
N CYS A 639 -11.62 15.40 5.84
CA CYS A 639 -10.23 15.12 6.19
C CYS A 639 -9.94 13.63 6.38
N VAL A 640 -8.83 13.17 5.80
CA VAL A 640 -8.44 11.76 5.82
C VAL A 640 -7.03 11.61 6.38
N LYS A 641 -6.79 10.51 7.11
CA LYS A 641 -5.44 10.06 7.48
C LYS A 641 -4.73 9.53 6.23
N HIS A 642 -3.39 9.64 6.19
CA HIS A 642 -2.59 9.32 5.02
C HIS A 642 -3.02 10.00 3.71
N CYS A 643 -3.53 11.23 3.83
CA CYS A 643 -4.05 12.06 2.75
C CYS A 643 -3.14 12.11 1.51
N ASN A 644 -1.82 12.20 1.62
CA ASN A 644 -0.95 12.09 0.43
C ASN A 644 -1.06 10.75 -0.34
N ALA A 645 -1.27 9.63 0.35
CA ALA A 645 -1.51 8.33 -0.29
C ALA A 645 -2.96 8.21 -0.78
N SER A 646 -3.93 8.72 0.00
CA SER A 646 -5.35 8.72 -0.35
C SER A 646 -5.66 9.62 -1.56
N CYS A 647 -4.94 10.72 -1.75
CA CYS A 647 -5.08 11.58 -2.93
C CYS A 647 -4.32 11.03 -4.16
N ALA A 648 -3.36 10.12 -3.97
CA ALA A 648 -2.56 9.53 -5.05
C ALA A 648 -3.30 8.38 -5.78
N PHE A 649 -4.20 7.68 -5.10
CA PHE A 649 -5.20 6.84 -5.73
C PHE A 649 -6.43 7.69 -6.02
N GLY A 650 -6.56 8.24 -7.23
CA GLY A 650 -7.67 9.10 -7.62
C GLY A 650 -9.00 8.59 -7.04
N GLY A 651 -9.50 9.30 -6.02
CA GLY A 651 -10.43 8.70 -5.07
C GLY A 651 -11.70 8.19 -5.75
N LEU A 652 -12.29 7.15 -5.17
CA LEU A 652 -13.51 6.56 -5.70
C LEU A 652 -14.71 7.45 -5.31
N TYR A 653 -15.58 7.73 -6.28
CA TYR A 653 -16.76 8.58 -6.15
C TYR A 653 -18.02 7.72 -6.10
N ILE A 654 -19.08 8.25 -5.48
CA ILE A 654 -20.44 7.74 -5.56
C ILE A 654 -21.34 8.87 -6.01
N CYS A 655 -22.31 8.57 -6.88
CA CYS A 655 -23.31 9.54 -7.26
C CYS A 655 -24.33 9.71 -6.12
N ASN A 656 -24.42 10.91 -5.55
CA ASN A 656 -25.57 11.26 -4.73
C ASN A 656 -26.76 11.56 -5.66
N HIS A 657 -27.58 10.54 -5.89
CA HIS A 657 -28.75 10.65 -6.77
C HIS A 657 -29.82 11.63 -6.27
N THR A 658 -29.75 12.10 -5.03
CA THR A 658 -30.72 13.07 -4.46
C THR A 658 -30.46 14.49 -4.97
N ASP A 659 -29.20 14.89 -5.05
CA ASP A 659 -28.78 16.23 -5.47
C ASP A 659 -27.95 16.26 -6.75
N GLN A 660 -27.71 15.08 -7.35
CA GLN A 660 -26.99 14.89 -8.62
C GLN A 660 -25.55 15.41 -8.54
N THR A 661 -24.90 15.20 -7.39
CA THR A 661 -23.51 15.55 -7.17
C THR A 661 -22.65 14.31 -6.99
N CYS A 662 -21.46 14.31 -7.60
CA CYS A 662 -20.46 13.30 -7.33
C CYS A 662 -19.81 13.57 -6.00
N GLN A 663 -20.07 12.67 -5.04
CA GLN A 663 -19.52 12.76 -3.71
C GLN A 663 -18.39 11.73 -3.59
N GLN A 664 -17.22 12.19 -3.19
CA GLN A 664 -16.12 11.29 -2.89
C GLN A 664 -16.45 10.56 -1.59
N ASN A 665 -16.42 9.23 -1.62
CA ASN A 665 -16.89 8.38 -0.52
C ASN A 665 -15.98 7.15 -0.41
N LEU A 666 -15.68 6.70 0.81
CA LEU A 666 -14.88 5.49 1.08
C LEU A 666 -15.48 4.21 0.49
N ASN A 667 -16.79 4.20 0.21
CA ASN A 667 -17.51 3.12 -0.48
C ASN A 667 -17.77 3.41 -1.96
N GLY A 668 -17.19 4.48 -2.52
CA GLY A 668 -17.26 4.76 -3.95
C GLY A 668 -16.61 3.62 -4.73
N ASN A 669 -17.11 3.33 -5.93
CA ASN A 669 -16.58 2.26 -6.79
C ASN A 669 -16.24 2.73 -8.20
N MET A 670 -16.30 4.04 -8.46
CA MET A 670 -16.14 4.60 -9.80
C MET A 670 -15.23 5.83 -9.77
N SER A 671 -14.48 6.08 -10.85
CA SER A 671 -13.65 7.28 -10.99
C SER A 671 -14.51 8.55 -11.03
N LEU A 672 -13.92 9.72 -10.81
CA LEU A 672 -14.64 11.00 -10.96
C LEU A 672 -15.29 11.11 -12.33
N GLU A 673 -14.58 10.71 -13.38
CA GLU A 673 -15.08 10.74 -14.76
C GLU A 673 -16.28 9.79 -14.95
N ALA A 674 -16.21 8.58 -14.39
CA ALA A 674 -17.33 7.65 -14.42
C ALA A 674 -18.52 8.17 -13.60
N CYS A 675 -18.29 8.74 -12.42
CA CYS A 675 -19.36 9.35 -11.62
C CYS A 675 -19.99 10.55 -12.33
N VAL A 676 -19.19 11.46 -12.89
CA VAL A 676 -19.71 12.64 -13.61
C VAL A 676 -20.57 12.19 -14.79
N ASN A 677 -20.25 11.08 -15.43
CA ASN A 677 -21.07 10.49 -16.49
C ASN A 677 -22.34 9.82 -15.96
N ASP A 678 -22.30 9.22 -14.76
CA ASP A 678 -23.42 8.50 -14.15
C ASP A 678 -24.39 9.43 -13.36
N CYS A 679 -23.94 10.64 -12.99
CA CYS A 679 -24.62 11.55 -12.07
C CYS A 679 -25.24 12.81 -12.74
N LEU A 680 -25.34 12.83 -14.08
CA LEU A 680 -26.04 13.90 -14.79
C LEU A 680 -27.57 13.66 -14.78
N PRO A 681 -28.40 14.72 -14.61
CA PRO A 681 -29.84 14.58 -14.65
C PRO A 681 -30.31 14.06 -16.02
N PRO A 682 -31.50 13.42 -16.09
CA PRO A 682 -32.06 12.97 -17.35
C PRO A 682 -32.29 14.17 -18.26
N ASN A 683 -31.35 14.40 -19.18
CA ASN A 683 -31.60 15.16 -20.39
C ASN A 683 -32.74 14.42 -21.12
N PRO A 684 -33.83 15.09 -21.55
CA PRO A 684 -34.97 14.49 -22.26
C PRO A 684 -34.63 13.87 -23.63
N GLN A 685 -33.36 13.59 -23.89
CA GLN A 685 -32.81 12.97 -25.09
C GLN A 685 -32.00 11.68 -24.80
N HIS A 686 -31.77 11.27 -23.54
CA HIS A 686 -31.26 9.93 -23.27
C HIS A 686 -32.40 8.92 -23.44
N GLY A 687 -32.20 7.90 -24.28
CA GLY A 687 -33.27 6.99 -24.63
C GLY A 687 -33.77 6.21 -23.41
N ASN A 688 -35.05 5.87 -23.47
CA ASN A 688 -35.70 4.98 -22.53
C ASN A 688 -35.46 3.53 -22.99
N PHE A 689 -34.21 3.11 -23.18
CA PHE A 689 -33.90 1.75 -23.62
C PHE A 689 -32.85 1.10 -22.71
N GLY A 690 -33.06 -0.18 -22.42
CA GLY A 690 -32.16 -1.03 -21.64
C GLY A 690 -32.10 -2.45 -22.17
N CYS A 691 -31.21 -3.24 -21.60
CA CYS A 691 -31.04 -4.63 -22.01
C CYS A 691 -31.98 -5.57 -21.27
N ASP A 692 -32.86 -6.20 -22.02
CA ASP A 692 -33.62 -7.37 -21.57
C ASP A 692 -32.73 -8.61 -21.69
N PHE A 693 -32.26 -9.09 -20.53
CA PHE A 693 -31.46 -10.30 -20.40
C PHE A 693 -32.30 -11.56 -20.15
N SER A 694 -33.63 -11.53 -20.32
CA SER A 694 -34.48 -12.71 -20.16
C SER A 694 -34.12 -13.87 -21.11
N ASN A 695 -33.38 -13.58 -22.20
CA ASN A 695 -32.58 -14.55 -22.93
C ASN A 695 -31.09 -14.15 -22.92
N PRO A 696 -30.26 -14.68 -22.01
CA PRO A 696 -28.86 -14.27 -21.86
C PRO A 696 -28.00 -14.54 -23.10
N ALA A 697 -28.39 -15.50 -23.94
CA ALA A 697 -27.69 -15.81 -25.19
C ALA A 697 -27.96 -14.78 -26.30
N GLN A 698 -29.04 -14.01 -26.18
CA GLN A 698 -29.45 -12.99 -27.15
C GLN A 698 -30.18 -11.86 -26.41
N PRO A 699 -29.46 -11.07 -25.59
CA PRO A 699 -30.08 -9.95 -24.89
C PRO A 699 -30.64 -8.97 -25.91
N LYS A 700 -31.83 -8.44 -25.62
CA LYS A 700 -32.54 -7.55 -26.53
C LYS A 700 -32.58 -6.16 -25.96
N CYS A 701 -32.32 -5.18 -26.82
CA CYS A 701 -32.57 -3.81 -26.47
C CYS A 701 -34.09 -3.56 -26.44
N VAL A 702 -34.64 -3.25 -25.27
CA VAL A 702 -36.07 -2.99 -25.06
C VAL A 702 -36.30 -1.60 -24.50
N ALA A 703 -37.44 -1.00 -24.88
CA ALA A 703 -37.83 0.29 -24.34
C ALA A 703 -38.39 0.14 -22.92
N GLY A 704 -38.06 1.04 -21.99
CA GLY A 704 -38.56 1.05 -20.61
C GLY A 704 -37.60 0.53 -19.55
N GLU A 705 -36.48 -0.08 -19.93
CA GLU A 705 -35.60 -0.81 -19.00
C GLU A 705 -34.22 -0.19 -18.81
N GLY A 706 -34.02 1.08 -19.19
CA GLY A 706 -32.72 1.75 -19.00
C GLY A 706 -32.65 3.17 -19.52
N ASN A 707 -31.47 3.77 -19.37
CA ASN A 707 -31.18 5.17 -19.68
C ASN A 707 -30.36 5.34 -20.99
N GLN A 708 -30.28 4.31 -21.83
CA GLN A 708 -29.51 4.35 -23.07
C GLN A 708 -30.37 4.77 -24.27
N THR A 709 -29.78 5.46 -25.24
CA THR A 709 -30.42 5.63 -26.55
C THR A 709 -30.68 4.26 -27.19
N GLN A 710 -31.70 4.13 -28.04
CA GLN A 710 -31.94 2.87 -28.76
C GLN A 710 -30.69 2.39 -29.51
N THR A 711 -29.91 3.33 -30.04
CA THR A 711 -28.66 3.07 -30.75
C THR A 711 -27.57 2.56 -29.82
N ASP A 712 -27.39 3.18 -28.65
CA ASP A 712 -26.36 2.76 -27.68
C ASP A 712 -26.74 1.45 -27.03
N CYS A 713 -28.00 1.29 -26.65
CA CYS A 713 -28.54 0.02 -26.18
C CYS A 713 -28.38 -1.07 -27.24
N SER A 714 -28.71 -0.84 -28.52
CA SER A 714 -28.50 -1.86 -29.56
C SER A 714 -27.01 -2.19 -29.82
N ARG A 715 -26.10 -1.27 -29.49
CA ARG A 715 -24.64 -1.43 -29.63
C ARG A 715 -23.99 -2.12 -28.44
N ASN A 716 -24.54 -1.91 -27.24
CA ASN A 716 -24.00 -2.42 -25.98
C ASN A 716 -24.75 -3.66 -25.50
N CYS A 717 -25.95 -3.93 -26.02
CA CYS A 717 -26.77 -5.08 -25.70
C CYS A 717 -26.36 -6.31 -26.50
N HIS A 718 -25.16 -6.78 -26.22
CA HIS A 718 -24.64 -8.03 -26.74
C HIS A 718 -24.36 -8.96 -25.56
N ALA A 719 -24.59 -10.26 -25.76
CA ALA A 719 -24.20 -11.24 -24.74
C ALA A 719 -22.69 -11.10 -24.51
N PRO A 720 -22.22 -10.93 -23.26
CA PRO A 720 -20.80 -10.92 -23.00
C PRO A 720 -20.22 -12.22 -23.57
N PRO A 721 -19.16 -12.16 -24.40
CA PRO A 721 -18.61 -13.37 -24.98
C PRO A 721 -18.02 -14.20 -23.85
N PHE A 722 -18.63 -15.35 -23.58
CA PHE A 722 -18.10 -16.29 -22.61
C PHE A 722 -16.95 -17.07 -23.24
N ALA A 723 -15.94 -17.35 -22.43
CA ALA A 723 -14.80 -18.15 -22.79
C ALA A 723 -14.53 -19.19 -21.69
N LYS A 724 -13.85 -20.25 -22.09
CA LYS A 724 -13.26 -21.23 -21.20
C LYS A 724 -11.76 -21.22 -21.43
N CYS A 725 -10.99 -21.42 -20.39
CA CYS A 725 -9.55 -21.51 -20.56
C CYS A 725 -9.16 -22.87 -21.14
N ASN A 726 -8.41 -22.87 -22.23
CA ASN A 726 -7.63 -24.02 -22.63
C ASN A 726 -6.32 -24.02 -21.84
N TYR A 727 -6.32 -24.69 -20.69
CA TYR A 727 -5.16 -24.79 -19.81
C TYR A 727 -3.97 -25.56 -20.43
N VAL A 728 -4.11 -26.18 -21.60
CA VAL A 728 -2.96 -26.75 -22.33
C VAL A 728 -2.22 -25.63 -23.08
N THR A 729 -2.96 -24.74 -23.73
CA THR A 729 -2.40 -23.67 -24.55
C THR A 729 -2.25 -22.33 -23.81
N GLY A 730 -2.92 -22.18 -22.66
CA GLY A 730 -3.06 -20.89 -21.97
C GLY A 730 -3.87 -19.88 -22.78
N GLN A 731 -4.82 -20.35 -23.59
CA GLN A 731 -5.65 -19.48 -24.43
C GLN A 731 -7.12 -19.62 -24.10
N CYS A 732 -7.82 -18.49 -24.11
CA CYS A 732 -9.26 -18.44 -23.94
C CYS A 732 -9.98 -18.87 -25.21
N GLU A 733 -10.76 -19.94 -25.11
CA GLU A 733 -11.62 -20.42 -26.17
C GLU A 733 -13.04 -19.91 -25.96
N ALA A 734 -13.56 -19.18 -26.94
CA ALA A 734 -14.96 -18.75 -26.91
C ALA A 734 -15.88 -19.97 -26.81
N CYS A 735 -16.90 -19.88 -25.97
CA CYS A 735 -17.85 -20.95 -25.71
C CYS A 735 -19.24 -20.38 -25.42
N ASN A 736 -20.23 -21.26 -25.23
CA ASN A 736 -21.60 -20.85 -24.88
C ASN A 736 -21.93 -21.29 -23.45
N THR A 737 -22.93 -20.65 -22.85
CA THR A 737 -23.39 -20.94 -21.48
C THR A 737 -24.01 -22.33 -21.30
N THR A 738 -24.17 -23.11 -22.38
CA THR A 738 -24.59 -24.52 -22.28
C THR A 738 -23.42 -25.48 -22.05
N ASP A 739 -22.17 -25.04 -22.27
CA ASP A 739 -20.97 -25.76 -21.87
C ASP A 739 -20.68 -25.44 -20.38
N PRO A 740 -20.71 -26.43 -19.46
CA PRO A 740 -20.47 -26.20 -18.03
C PRO A 740 -19.10 -25.60 -17.72
N ALA A 741 -18.12 -25.74 -18.63
CA ALA A 741 -16.80 -25.13 -18.50
C ALA A 741 -16.75 -23.66 -18.94
N CYS A 742 -17.84 -23.14 -19.51
CA CYS A 742 -17.94 -21.80 -20.06
C CYS A 742 -18.42 -20.78 -19.02
N GLN A 743 -17.61 -20.58 -17.99
CA GLN A 743 -18.00 -19.81 -16.79
C GLN A 743 -17.50 -18.37 -16.80
N TYR A 744 -16.64 -18.00 -17.75
CA TYR A 744 -15.92 -16.73 -17.71
C TYR A 744 -16.32 -15.84 -18.85
N THR A 745 -16.35 -14.53 -18.62
CA THR A 745 -16.22 -13.60 -19.73
C THR A 745 -14.85 -13.76 -20.39
N THR A 746 -14.74 -13.37 -21.66
CA THR A 746 -13.46 -13.40 -22.38
C THR A 746 -12.38 -12.57 -21.67
N ALA A 747 -12.79 -11.46 -21.02
CA ALA A 747 -11.88 -10.60 -20.26
C ALA A 747 -11.38 -11.26 -18.98
N GLU A 748 -12.27 -11.86 -18.17
CA GLU A 748 -11.86 -12.61 -16.98
C GLU A 748 -10.96 -13.78 -17.37
N CYS A 749 -11.34 -14.53 -18.41
CA CYS A 749 -10.53 -15.63 -18.92
C CYS A 749 -9.10 -15.20 -19.25
N ALA A 750 -8.90 -14.04 -19.89
CA ALA A 750 -7.57 -13.56 -20.24
C ALA A 750 -6.69 -13.25 -19.03
N VAL A 751 -7.26 -13.06 -17.84
CA VAL A 751 -6.52 -12.74 -16.60
C VAL A 751 -5.97 -13.99 -15.92
N PHE A 752 -6.70 -15.12 -15.91
CA PHE A 752 -6.28 -16.34 -15.21
C PHE A 752 -5.97 -17.52 -16.13
N CYS A 753 -6.21 -17.41 -17.44
CA CYS A 753 -5.98 -18.51 -18.36
C CYS A 753 -4.50 -18.64 -18.72
N HIS A 754 -3.80 -19.44 -17.92
CA HIS A 754 -2.39 -19.73 -18.10
C HIS A 754 -2.19 -21.15 -18.65
N ALA A 755 -1.11 -21.33 -19.42
CA ALA A 755 -0.74 -22.65 -19.88
C ALA A 755 -0.20 -23.47 -18.69
N SER A 756 -0.59 -24.75 -18.62
CA SER A 756 -0.09 -25.76 -17.66
C SER A 756 1.43 -25.85 -17.59
N GLY A 757 2.14 -25.35 -18.60
CA GLY A 757 3.59 -25.18 -18.61
C GLY A 757 4.13 -24.38 -17.42
N GLU A 758 3.34 -23.48 -16.82
CA GLU A 758 3.77 -22.67 -15.67
C GLU A 758 4.02 -23.49 -14.41
N LEU A 759 3.29 -24.60 -14.23
CA LEU A 759 3.49 -25.52 -13.11
C LEU A 759 4.63 -26.49 -13.33
N LEU A 760 5.10 -26.71 -14.56
CA LEU A 760 6.13 -27.72 -14.83
C LEU A 760 7.46 -27.36 -14.15
N GLY A 761 8.09 -28.35 -13.51
CA GLY A 761 9.41 -28.22 -12.88
C GLY A 761 9.37 -28.45 -11.38
N ILE A 762 10.48 -28.11 -10.72
CA ILE A 762 10.68 -28.30 -9.29
C ILE A 762 10.40 -26.98 -8.57
N PHE A 763 9.60 -27.09 -7.51
CA PHE A 763 9.29 -26.05 -6.56
C PHE A 763 9.71 -26.51 -5.16
N ARG A 764 10.06 -25.57 -4.31
CA ARG A 764 10.54 -25.80 -2.95
C ARG A 764 9.93 -24.78 -2.01
N GLY A 765 9.61 -25.12 -0.79
CA GLY A 765 9.10 -24.13 0.14
C GLY A 765 8.55 -24.74 1.41
N ILE A 766 7.50 -24.12 1.94
CA ILE A 766 6.95 -24.44 3.26
C ILE A 766 5.44 -24.62 3.19
N ALA A 767 4.91 -25.41 4.12
CA ALA A 767 3.49 -25.39 4.44
C ALA A 767 3.18 -24.17 5.31
N ILE A 768 2.10 -23.45 5.00
CA ILE A 768 1.71 -22.18 5.66
C ILE A 768 0.35 -22.24 6.36
N ASN A 769 -0.40 -23.34 6.21
CA ASN A 769 -1.70 -23.55 6.86
C ASN A 769 -1.63 -23.40 8.40
N LYS A 770 -2.76 -23.12 9.06
CA LYS A 770 -2.85 -22.76 10.49
C LYS A 770 -2.11 -23.72 11.44
N ASP A 771 -2.20 -25.02 11.17
CA ASP A 771 -1.59 -26.10 11.96
C ASP A 771 -0.39 -26.73 11.23
N PHE A 772 0.36 -25.92 10.47
CA PHE A 772 1.51 -26.41 9.73
C PHE A 772 2.49 -27.16 10.66
N THR A 773 3.13 -28.18 10.10
CA THR A 773 4.33 -28.76 10.70
C THR A 773 5.55 -28.11 10.07
N ARG A 774 6.48 -27.63 10.89
CA ARG A 774 7.75 -27.06 10.42
C ARG A 774 8.54 -28.11 9.63
N THR A 775 8.57 -27.97 8.32
CA THR A 775 9.33 -28.80 7.38
C THR A 775 9.45 -28.10 6.02
N GLU A 776 10.50 -28.47 5.29
CA GLU A 776 10.65 -28.10 3.88
C GLU A 776 9.93 -29.12 2.98
N TRP A 777 9.24 -28.60 1.97
CA TRP A 777 8.58 -29.37 0.93
C TRP A 777 9.24 -29.14 -0.41
N ASP A 778 9.53 -30.23 -1.12
CA ASP A 778 9.78 -30.17 -2.56
C ASP A 778 8.55 -30.69 -3.31
N VAL A 779 8.16 -29.97 -4.36
CA VAL A 779 7.03 -30.32 -5.21
C VAL A 779 7.49 -30.30 -6.65
N GLN A 780 7.33 -31.40 -7.37
CA GLN A 780 7.74 -31.51 -8.76
C GLN A 780 6.55 -31.86 -9.64
N PHE A 781 6.23 -30.99 -10.60
CA PHE A 781 5.25 -31.27 -11.64
C PHE A 781 5.96 -31.73 -12.91
N PHE A 782 5.47 -32.84 -13.43
CA PHE A 782 6.01 -33.52 -14.60
C PHE A 782 5.17 -33.21 -15.84
N SER A 783 5.80 -33.28 -17.01
CA SER A 783 5.14 -33.01 -18.29
C SER A 783 4.11 -34.06 -18.70
N ASP A 784 4.09 -35.22 -18.04
CA ASP A 784 3.10 -36.29 -18.25
C ASP A 784 1.82 -36.13 -17.41
N GLY A 785 1.68 -35.00 -16.69
CA GLY A 785 0.50 -34.72 -15.87
C GLY A 785 0.58 -35.27 -14.44
N LYS A 786 1.77 -35.71 -13.99
CA LYS A 786 2.01 -36.12 -12.60
C LYS A 786 2.56 -35.00 -11.75
N VAL A 787 2.36 -35.11 -10.44
CA VAL A 787 3.01 -34.31 -9.42
C VAL A 787 3.53 -35.21 -8.32
N ALA A 788 4.72 -34.90 -7.81
CA ALA A 788 5.27 -35.55 -6.62
C ALA A 788 5.56 -34.51 -5.53
N PHE A 789 5.28 -34.88 -4.29
CA PHE A 789 5.64 -34.12 -3.09
C PHE A 789 6.66 -34.91 -2.29
N MET A 790 7.63 -34.23 -1.71
CA MET A 790 8.62 -34.80 -0.79
C MET A 790 8.68 -33.93 0.46
N ASP A 791 8.28 -34.49 1.60
CA ASP A 791 8.54 -33.89 2.91
C ASP A 791 10.00 -34.15 3.28
N ARG A 792 10.82 -33.10 3.39
CA ARG A 792 12.26 -33.25 3.65
C ARG A 792 12.60 -33.61 5.09
N ALA A 793 11.70 -33.39 6.05
CA ALA A 793 11.93 -33.81 7.42
C ALA A 793 11.85 -35.34 7.56
N THR A 794 10.89 -35.97 6.89
CA THR A 794 10.59 -37.41 6.99
C THR A 794 11.13 -38.22 5.81
N ASN A 795 11.42 -37.57 4.68
CA ASN A 795 11.62 -38.18 3.36
C ASN A 795 10.40 -38.97 2.86
N ASP A 796 9.22 -38.59 3.32
CA ASP A 796 7.95 -39.15 2.86
C ASP A 796 7.62 -38.62 1.46
N LYS A 797 7.34 -39.55 0.53
CA LYS A 797 6.98 -39.27 -0.87
C LYS A 797 5.48 -39.45 -1.10
N TYR A 798 4.89 -38.47 -1.77
CA TYR A 798 3.52 -38.51 -2.27
C TYR A 798 3.55 -38.38 -3.79
N GLU A 799 2.69 -39.11 -4.49
CA GLU A 799 2.52 -38.96 -5.92
C GLU A 799 1.04 -38.89 -6.27
N ALA A 800 0.72 -38.01 -7.21
CA ALA A 800 -0.61 -37.83 -7.74
C ALA A 800 -0.58 -37.52 -9.23
N ASP A 801 -1.67 -37.82 -9.92
CA ASP A 801 -1.98 -37.18 -11.20
C ASP A 801 -2.65 -35.83 -10.92
N PHE A 802 -2.31 -34.78 -11.67
CA PHE A 802 -2.96 -33.47 -11.56
C PHE A 802 -3.80 -33.14 -12.79
N SER A 803 -4.91 -32.45 -12.55
CA SER A 803 -5.78 -31.89 -13.58
C SER A 803 -6.13 -30.44 -13.23
N LEU A 804 -6.06 -29.55 -14.21
CA LEU A 804 -6.38 -28.13 -14.05
C LEU A 804 -7.85 -27.83 -14.40
N GLN A 805 -8.72 -28.84 -14.27
CA GLN A 805 -10.15 -28.72 -14.51
C GLN A 805 -10.88 -28.52 -13.19
N GLY A 806 -11.80 -27.56 -13.14
CA GLY A 806 -12.63 -27.30 -11.96
C GLY A 806 -13.49 -26.05 -12.11
N ASN A 807 -14.36 -25.82 -11.12
CA ASN A 807 -15.07 -24.55 -10.98
C ASN A 807 -14.11 -23.47 -10.46
N THR A 808 -14.45 -22.22 -10.72
CA THR A 808 -13.70 -21.07 -10.22
C THR A 808 -13.51 -21.08 -8.72
N SER A 809 -12.26 -20.82 -8.33
CA SER A 809 -11.85 -20.48 -6.98
C SER A 809 -11.55 -18.98 -6.93
N SER A 810 -11.98 -18.29 -5.88
CA SER A 810 -11.62 -16.89 -5.69
C SER A 810 -10.12 -16.80 -5.41
N GLY A 811 -9.39 -15.98 -6.17
CA GLY A 811 -7.96 -15.73 -5.94
C GLY A 811 -6.97 -16.71 -6.58
N GLY A 812 -7.42 -17.78 -7.27
CA GLY A 812 -6.51 -18.73 -7.94
C GLY A 812 -7.18 -19.62 -8.99
N ALA A 813 -6.37 -20.34 -9.77
CA ALA A 813 -6.82 -21.31 -10.77
C ALA A 813 -7.07 -22.69 -10.14
N PRO A 814 -8.09 -23.45 -10.58
CA PRO A 814 -8.43 -24.73 -9.97
C PRO A 814 -7.37 -25.80 -10.26
N ILE A 815 -7.14 -26.68 -9.29
CA ILE A 815 -6.32 -27.89 -9.44
C ILE A 815 -6.96 -29.06 -8.70
N THR A 816 -6.95 -30.23 -9.32
CA THR A 816 -7.37 -31.48 -8.71
C THR A 816 -6.21 -32.47 -8.73
N LEU A 817 -5.89 -33.04 -7.56
CA LEU A 817 -4.84 -34.04 -7.38
C LEU A 817 -5.47 -35.40 -7.07
N SER A 818 -5.11 -36.43 -7.83
CA SER A 818 -5.55 -37.81 -7.62
C SER A 818 -4.36 -38.64 -7.13
N PHE A 819 -4.27 -38.85 -5.82
CA PHE A 819 -3.11 -39.49 -5.19
C PHE A 819 -3.10 -41.00 -5.44
N HIS A 820 -1.98 -41.54 -5.92
CA HIS A 820 -1.77 -42.99 -6.06
C HIS A 820 -0.66 -43.50 -5.15
N GLN A 821 0.13 -42.61 -4.55
CA GLN A 821 1.10 -42.92 -3.50
C GLN A 821 1.00 -41.90 -2.37
N ALA A 822 0.88 -42.39 -1.13
CA ALA A 822 1.00 -41.59 0.09
C ALA A 822 1.51 -42.49 1.24
N PRO A 823 2.35 -41.97 2.16
CA PRO A 823 2.79 -42.71 3.33
C PRO A 823 1.65 -42.89 4.34
N ALA A 824 1.69 -44.02 5.06
CA ALA A 824 0.78 -44.23 6.17
C ALA A 824 1.12 -43.25 7.32
N ASN A 825 0.20 -42.35 7.64
CA ASN A 825 0.40 -41.25 8.61
C ASN A 825 1.43 -40.20 8.17
N GLY A 826 1.51 -39.95 6.86
CA GLY A 826 2.27 -38.82 6.34
C GLY A 826 1.69 -37.47 6.81
N ALA A 827 2.51 -36.41 6.68
CA ALA A 827 2.11 -35.03 6.96
C ALA A 827 0.94 -34.52 6.11
N LEU A 828 0.74 -35.04 4.88
CA LEU A 828 -0.47 -34.77 4.11
C LEU A 828 -1.57 -35.76 4.51
N PRO A 829 -2.78 -35.30 4.91
CA PRO A 829 -3.91 -36.15 5.29
C PRO A 829 -4.60 -36.78 4.06
N VAL A 830 -3.84 -37.49 3.23
CA VAL A 830 -4.30 -38.17 2.01
C VAL A 830 -3.87 -39.64 2.00
N GLN A 831 -4.61 -40.46 1.27
CA GLN A 831 -4.36 -41.88 1.06
C GLN A 831 -4.31 -42.20 -0.44
N PRO A 832 -3.66 -43.32 -0.84
CA PRO A 832 -3.77 -43.80 -2.21
C PRO A 832 -5.24 -44.03 -2.61
N GLY A 833 -5.67 -43.38 -3.69
CA GLY A 833 -7.04 -43.35 -4.21
C GLY A 833 -7.81 -42.06 -3.89
N ASP A 834 -7.30 -41.20 -3.00
CA ASP A 834 -7.95 -39.93 -2.68
C ASP A 834 -7.85 -38.94 -3.84
N GLN A 835 -8.93 -38.18 -4.04
CA GLN A 835 -8.99 -37.07 -4.96
C GLN A 835 -9.21 -35.78 -4.17
N VAL A 836 -8.28 -34.84 -4.28
CA VAL A 836 -8.30 -33.57 -3.55
C VAL A 836 -8.40 -32.42 -4.54
N ALA A 837 -9.43 -31.59 -4.38
CA ALA A 837 -9.57 -30.36 -5.15
C ALA A 837 -9.05 -29.16 -4.35
N GLY A 838 -8.46 -28.22 -5.07
CA GLY A 838 -7.88 -27.01 -4.54
C GLY A 838 -7.67 -25.97 -5.63
N LEU A 839 -6.75 -25.06 -5.36
CA LEU A 839 -6.40 -23.93 -6.20
C LEU A 839 -4.91 -23.66 -6.17
N TYR A 840 -4.42 -22.99 -7.21
CA TYR A 840 -3.06 -22.52 -7.28
C TYR A 840 -2.97 -21.11 -7.86
N LEU A 841 -1.90 -20.40 -7.49
CA LEU A 841 -1.53 -19.11 -8.03
C LEU A 841 -0.03 -19.10 -8.33
N THR A 842 0.33 -18.81 -9.57
CA THR A 842 1.72 -18.62 -10.01
C THR A 842 2.01 -17.14 -10.17
N LEU A 843 3.11 -16.67 -9.60
CA LEU A 843 3.58 -15.28 -9.75
C LEU A 843 5.07 -15.26 -10.06
N ASN A 844 5.54 -14.32 -10.87
CA ASN A 844 6.97 -14.08 -11.01
C ASN A 844 7.46 -13.18 -9.86
N GLY A 845 8.63 -13.49 -9.32
CA GLY A 845 9.29 -12.61 -8.36
C GLY A 845 9.73 -11.31 -9.02
N GLU A 846 9.80 -10.23 -8.24
CA GLU A 846 10.21 -8.90 -8.74
C GLU A 846 11.57 -8.94 -9.45
N ALA A 847 12.52 -9.72 -8.91
CA ALA A 847 13.84 -9.92 -9.50
C ALA A 847 13.84 -10.74 -10.81
N GLN A 848 12.72 -11.35 -11.22
CA GLN A 848 12.60 -12.25 -12.38
C GLN A 848 13.58 -13.45 -12.36
N GLU A 849 14.08 -13.81 -11.19
CA GLU A 849 14.96 -14.98 -10.99
C GLU A 849 14.17 -16.22 -10.58
N MET A 850 13.07 -15.98 -9.85
CA MET A 850 12.22 -16.99 -9.24
C MET A 850 10.78 -16.81 -9.69
N ARG A 851 10.04 -17.90 -9.69
CA ARG A 851 8.58 -17.93 -9.70
C ARG A 851 8.09 -18.45 -8.36
N PHE A 852 6.95 -17.96 -7.94
CA PHE A 852 6.24 -18.32 -6.73
C PHE A 852 5.04 -19.17 -7.12
N LEU A 853 4.77 -20.20 -6.34
CA LEU A 853 3.59 -21.04 -6.45
C LEU A 853 2.94 -21.10 -5.07
N TYR A 854 1.75 -20.50 -4.97
CA TYR A 854 0.87 -20.66 -3.83
C TYR A 854 -0.10 -21.79 -4.18
N LEU A 855 -0.11 -22.85 -3.38
CA LEU A 855 -0.89 -24.05 -3.64
C LEU A 855 -1.78 -24.33 -2.43
N GLY A 856 -3.08 -24.09 -2.58
CA GLY A 856 -4.10 -24.41 -1.58
C GLY A 856 -4.79 -25.72 -1.96
N LEU A 857 -4.81 -26.69 -1.05
CA LEU A 857 -5.45 -28.00 -1.26
C LEU A 857 -6.46 -28.26 -0.15
N GLY A 858 -7.66 -28.69 -0.53
CA GLY A 858 -8.66 -29.13 0.44
C GLY A 858 -8.36 -30.51 1.02
N THR A 859 -9.42 -31.18 1.46
CA THR A 859 -9.40 -32.62 1.80
C THR A 859 -10.23 -33.40 0.79
N ALA A 860 -10.19 -34.73 0.85
CA ALA A 860 -11.05 -35.58 0.01
C ALA A 860 -12.56 -35.31 0.23
N SER A 861 -12.96 -34.79 1.39
CA SER A 861 -14.36 -34.47 1.71
C SER A 861 -14.71 -32.98 1.57
N THR A 862 -13.72 -32.10 1.65
CA THR A 862 -13.92 -30.65 1.71
C THR A 862 -12.95 -29.97 0.75
N PRO A 863 -13.37 -29.63 -0.48
CA PRO A 863 -12.50 -28.95 -1.44
C PRO A 863 -12.13 -27.55 -0.94
N ALA A 864 -10.92 -27.09 -1.25
CA ALA A 864 -10.55 -25.69 -1.04
C ALA A 864 -11.04 -24.85 -2.24
N THR A 865 -11.86 -23.84 -1.97
CA THR A 865 -12.43 -22.93 -2.99
C THR A 865 -11.77 -21.55 -3.02
N ASP A 866 -10.94 -21.26 -2.03
CA ASP A 866 -10.15 -20.05 -1.83
C ASP A 866 -8.97 -20.38 -0.88
N PHE A 867 -8.00 -19.47 -0.78
CA PHE A 867 -6.82 -19.65 0.06
C PHE A 867 -7.17 -19.61 1.55
N ASP A 868 -8.11 -18.78 1.99
CA ASP A 868 -8.61 -18.79 3.37
C ASP A 868 -9.11 -20.18 3.84
N THR A 869 -9.85 -20.89 2.97
CA THR A 869 -10.30 -22.26 3.24
C THR A 869 -9.13 -23.24 3.23
N ALA A 870 -8.17 -23.07 2.30
CA ALA A 870 -6.96 -23.88 2.23
C ALA A 870 -6.11 -23.76 3.51
N MET A 871 -6.08 -22.59 4.16
CA MET A 871 -5.40 -22.38 5.44
C MET A 871 -5.91 -23.27 6.58
N SER A 872 -7.16 -23.74 6.50
CA SER A 872 -7.72 -24.71 7.45
C SER A 872 -7.41 -26.18 7.12
N THR A 873 -6.85 -26.42 5.94
CA THR A 873 -6.55 -27.74 5.39
C THR A 873 -5.07 -27.83 5.05
N MET A 874 -4.69 -27.62 3.80
CA MET A 874 -3.30 -27.61 3.36
C MET A 874 -3.05 -26.40 2.47
N GLU A 875 -2.01 -25.62 2.78
CA GLU A 875 -1.56 -24.55 1.91
C GLU A 875 -0.05 -24.46 1.92
N PHE A 876 0.54 -24.22 0.75
CA PHE A 876 1.97 -24.12 0.55
C PHE A 876 2.34 -22.79 -0.10
N ALA A 877 3.44 -22.20 0.38
CA ALA A 877 4.16 -21.13 -0.29
C ALA A 877 5.46 -21.71 -0.84
N LEU A 878 5.54 -21.83 -2.17
CA LEU A 878 6.62 -22.49 -2.87
C LEU A 878 7.34 -21.53 -3.82
N VAL A 879 8.62 -21.80 -4.06
CA VAL A 879 9.47 -21.09 -5.01
C VAL A 879 10.02 -22.06 -6.04
N GLY A 880 10.12 -21.63 -7.29
CA GLY A 880 10.75 -22.36 -8.39
C GLY A 880 11.73 -21.45 -9.12
N CYS A 881 12.75 -22.02 -9.76
CA CYS A 881 13.66 -21.23 -10.60
C CYS A 881 12.95 -20.78 -11.90
N LEU A 882 13.04 -19.49 -12.23
CA LEU A 882 12.62 -18.95 -13.54
C LEU A 882 13.80 -18.93 -14.53
N ALA A 883 15.00 -18.64 -14.02
CA ALA A 883 16.15 -18.31 -14.84
C ALA A 883 16.73 -19.52 -15.60
N THR A 884 16.93 -19.34 -16.91
CA THR A 884 17.61 -20.31 -17.79
C THR A 884 19.14 -20.21 -17.72
N ASP A 885 19.68 -19.16 -17.10
CA ASP A 885 21.12 -18.89 -16.98
C ASP A 885 21.81 -19.75 -15.91
N GLY A 886 21.04 -20.54 -15.15
CA GLY A 886 21.52 -21.40 -14.07
C GLY A 886 21.96 -20.62 -12.82
N SER A 887 21.51 -19.37 -12.63
CA SER A 887 21.66 -18.62 -11.37
C SER A 887 20.99 -19.35 -10.22
N CYS A 888 19.76 -19.81 -10.43
CA CYS A 888 18.99 -20.67 -9.55
C CYS A 888 19.08 -22.13 -10.01
N ASN A 889 19.27 -23.05 -9.06
CA ASN A 889 19.37 -24.48 -9.38
C ASN A 889 18.77 -25.36 -8.28
N PHE A 890 17.55 -25.85 -8.51
CA PHE A 890 16.87 -26.82 -7.64
C PHE A 890 17.08 -28.28 -8.05
N SER A 891 18.07 -28.61 -8.87
CA SER A 891 18.39 -30.01 -9.17
C SER A 891 18.70 -30.89 -7.93
N PRO A 892 19.27 -30.41 -6.81
CA PRO A 892 19.38 -31.23 -5.59
C PRO A 892 18.02 -31.61 -4.98
N ALA A 893 16.97 -30.86 -5.31
CA ALA A 893 15.60 -31.10 -4.89
C ALA A 893 14.82 -32.02 -5.84
N THR A 894 15.48 -32.59 -6.86
CA THR A 894 14.83 -33.55 -7.76
C THR A 894 14.27 -34.71 -6.95
N ILE A 895 12.99 -35.00 -7.14
CA ILE A 895 12.34 -36.15 -6.54
C ILE A 895 12.59 -37.32 -7.48
N PRO A 896 13.27 -38.40 -7.03
CA PRO A 896 13.47 -39.58 -7.88
C PRO A 896 12.11 -40.12 -8.33
N GLU A 897 11.97 -40.36 -9.64
CA GLU A 897 10.80 -41.04 -10.21
C GLU A 897 10.55 -42.39 -9.52
#